data_AF-N4WQT4-F1
#
_entry.id   AF-N4WQT4-F1
#
_cell.length_a   1.000
_cell.length_b   1.000
_cell.length_c   1.000
_cell.angle_alpha   90.00
_cell.angle_beta   90.00
_cell.angle_gamma   90.00
#
_symmetry.space_group_name_H-M   'P 1'
#
loop_
_entity.id
_entity.type
_entity.pdbx_description
1 polymer ?
#
loop_
_entity_poly.entity_id
_entity_poly.type
_entity_poly.pdbx_seq_one_letter_code
_entity_poly.pdbx_strand_id
1 'polypeptide(L)'
;MTSSILSLDNDQGPVTWQLQSFTVSHDVESSGRAQLVLDRANSEFGLAYQTEPGVTVMAQFPDTEEPIYFQVSKARAVCTRFNNSCKKVCVLMPHMQVDLYFTTSADAGDFVHALGRIATTVGNSYFEVHEAVSNAALARADFNMEKEGYTNQKCRLWVAAPNENASEWARIYKAGKCTDFTIVAVGRVFQAHRVLLCTRSQYFNAVCDGNFAVRDIPANVLKETSQRSITLPEDSQTVSTMLKEIYGVSNPTTGSIFSSFALRDAFEKDCIMRDLLALFIACDKYNLESIKQKVSKTIIDRIPFIQDPLTIVYLAADIHGDVGAELDHGLRNAIILQLHARLPAIMQDEDAWDYYSENKAVLKALHSYQCGMQDTTRSSGIFTPPASPNKNTCSMAPDVASMTSTPTTPALKNSQKPPTGPNVLEVVLGSLLIKPWYPSFYPEELVGRRVERLYVCQWCFKYSKELVGFLGHLKACPLRNTPPPGINVYTKDNYSLYEIDGEKNKLYAQNLSLFAKLFLDTKSVFYDVTTFLYYLLVAHNPTPSIPNTSLDEETPPSGVRTQGQVVGFFSKEKMSWDNNNLACILVFPPWQKQGLGQLLMGASYEMSRREERLGGPEKPLSDLGRIAYNHYWSQTIARTLLSCPSKKTLTVQELREKTYIVPEDIIATLQMMDVLEQKKKGGADAVINKAKVRAWADKHKVDVKSCPVDPDAFIAREVSRGGSEES
;
A
#
# COMPACT_ATOMS: atom_id res chain seq x y z
N MET A 1 -41.48 29.26 -8.75
CA MET A 1 -40.51 29.26 -7.65
C MET A 1 -39.54 28.13 -7.94
N THR A 2 -38.39 28.50 -8.49
CA THR A 2 -37.34 27.62 -9.02
C THR A 2 -36.59 26.96 -7.88
N SER A 3 -36.85 25.67 -7.63
CA SER A 3 -36.04 24.85 -6.73
C SER A 3 -34.66 24.67 -7.34
N SER A 4 -33.63 24.99 -6.56
CA SER A 4 -32.22 24.84 -6.85
C SER A 4 -31.90 23.47 -7.45
N ILE A 5 -31.57 23.47 -8.74
CA ILE A 5 -30.81 22.43 -9.43
C ILE A 5 -29.44 22.42 -8.76
N LEU A 6 -29.22 21.56 -7.76
CA LEU A 6 -27.89 21.36 -7.20
C LEU A 6 -27.14 20.42 -8.14
N SER A 7 -26.16 21.01 -8.81
CA SER A 7 -25.30 20.43 -9.82
C SER A 7 -24.52 19.23 -9.28
N LEU A 8 -24.28 18.22 -10.13
CA LEU A 8 -23.18 17.25 -9.94
C LEU A 8 -21.81 17.94 -9.71
N ASP A 9 -21.74 19.23 -10.02
CA ASP A 9 -20.60 20.14 -9.84
C ASP A 9 -20.61 20.88 -8.49
N ASN A 10 -21.43 20.48 -7.51
CA ASN A 10 -21.26 21.00 -6.15
C ASN A 10 -19.98 20.39 -5.56
N ASP A 11 -18.83 21.00 -5.87
CA ASP A 11 -17.47 20.57 -5.57
C ASP A 11 -17.12 20.50 -4.07
N GLN A 12 -18.11 20.62 -3.18
CA GLN A 12 -17.87 20.82 -1.74
C GLN A 12 -17.83 19.52 -0.93
N GLY A 13 -18.30 18.38 -1.45
CA GLY A 13 -18.34 17.12 -0.68
C GLY A 13 -18.64 15.87 -1.50
N PRO A 14 -18.75 14.70 -0.85
CA PRO A 14 -19.18 13.45 -1.49
C PRO A 14 -20.64 13.55 -1.94
N VAL A 15 -20.98 12.92 -3.07
CA VAL A 15 -22.34 12.94 -3.62
C VAL A 15 -23.09 11.69 -3.19
N THR A 16 -24.15 11.86 -2.40
CA THR A 16 -24.96 10.75 -1.88
C THR A 16 -26.47 11.04 -1.95
N TRP A 17 -27.27 9.97 -2.02
CA TRP A 17 -28.74 10.03 -1.92
C TRP A 17 -29.24 9.13 -0.82
N GLN A 18 -30.19 9.60 -0.02
CA GLN A 18 -30.71 8.88 1.14
C GLN A 18 -31.80 7.88 0.73
N LEU A 19 -31.58 6.61 1.05
CA LEU A 19 -32.50 5.51 0.77
C LEU A 19 -33.22 5.06 2.03
N GLN A 20 -34.53 4.88 1.92
CA GLN A 20 -35.30 4.17 2.92
C GLN A 20 -34.93 2.67 2.93
N SER A 21 -34.77 2.08 1.74
CA SER A 21 -34.35 0.69 1.53
C SER A 21 -33.89 0.48 0.09
N PHE A 22 -33.31 -0.68 -0.18
CA PHE A 22 -33.05 -1.16 -1.54
C PHE A 22 -33.28 -2.67 -1.63
N THR A 23 -33.54 -3.17 -2.84
CA THR A 23 -33.46 -4.60 -3.14
C THR A 23 -32.63 -4.88 -4.39
N VAL A 24 -31.94 -6.02 -4.40
CA VAL A 24 -31.11 -6.48 -5.52
C VAL A 24 -31.63 -7.84 -5.98
N SER A 25 -31.97 -7.94 -7.26
CA SER A 25 -32.54 -9.13 -7.92
C SER A 25 -33.78 -9.73 -7.22
N HIS A 26 -34.43 -8.98 -6.33
CA HIS A 26 -35.50 -9.43 -5.43
C HIS A 26 -35.10 -10.44 -4.34
N ASP A 27 -33.81 -10.77 -4.23
CA ASP A 27 -33.30 -11.77 -3.29
C ASP A 27 -32.57 -11.15 -2.10
N VAL A 28 -31.95 -9.98 -2.30
CA VAL A 28 -31.21 -9.26 -1.26
C VAL A 28 -31.96 -7.98 -0.92
N GLU A 29 -32.32 -7.81 0.34
CA GLU A 29 -32.95 -6.59 0.87
C GLU A 29 -32.00 -5.88 1.84
N SER A 30 -32.04 -4.54 1.82
CA SER A 30 -31.26 -3.71 2.75
C SER A 30 -31.63 -4.01 4.20
N SER A 31 -30.64 -4.07 5.10
CA SER A 31 -30.84 -4.28 6.53
C SER A 31 -31.44 -3.08 7.28
N GLY A 32 -31.68 -1.97 6.58
CA GLY A 32 -32.26 -0.74 7.14
C GLY A 32 -32.12 0.44 6.18
N ARG A 33 -32.15 1.66 6.73
CA ARG A 33 -31.87 2.87 5.95
C ARG A 33 -30.47 2.80 5.38
N ALA A 34 -30.36 3.11 4.10
CA ALA A 34 -29.13 3.04 3.34
C ALA A 34 -28.88 4.37 2.63
N GLN A 35 -27.76 4.46 1.94
CA GLN A 35 -27.47 5.56 1.04
C GLN A 35 -26.88 5.02 -0.26
N LEU A 36 -27.18 5.72 -1.34
CA LEU A 36 -26.51 5.54 -2.61
C LEU A 36 -25.34 6.52 -2.68
N VAL A 37 -24.15 6.02 -2.99
CA VAL A 37 -22.91 6.81 -3.06
C VAL A 37 -22.39 6.80 -4.49
N LEU A 38 -21.98 7.96 -5.01
CA LEU A 38 -21.37 8.08 -6.32
C LEU A 38 -19.84 8.14 -6.23
N ASP A 39 -19.16 7.22 -6.93
CA ASP A 39 -17.76 7.38 -7.30
C ASP A 39 -17.68 8.22 -8.57
N ARG A 40 -17.41 9.53 -8.42
CA ARG A 40 -17.39 10.46 -9.56
C ARG A 40 -16.22 10.19 -10.51
N ALA A 41 -15.11 9.68 -9.99
CA ALA A 41 -13.89 9.45 -10.78
C ALA A 41 -14.04 8.24 -11.71
N ASN A 42 -14.82 7.23 -11.30
CA ASN A 42 -15.00 5.98 -12.06
C ASN A 42 -16.42 5.79 -12.63
N SER A 43 -17.35 6.72 -12.36
CA SER A 43 -18.75 6.66 -12.84
C SER A 43 -19.47 5.39 -12.37
N GLU A 44 -19.38 5.14 -11.07
CA GLU A 44 -19.97 3.97 -10.41
C GLU A 44 -20.86 4.40 -9.25
N PHE A 45 -21.91 3.64 -8.98
CA PHE A 45 -22.80 3.85 -7.84
C PHE A 45 -22.72 2.67 -6.89
N GLY A 46 -22.47 2.94 -5.62
CA GLY A 46 -22.38 1.93 -4.56
C GLY A 46 -23.50 2.09 -3.53
N LEU A 47 -23.94 0.97 -2.98
CA LEU A 47 -24.87 0.96 -1.85
C LEU A 47 -24.08 0.88 -0.55
N ALA A 48 -24.44 1.73 0.41
CA ALA A 48 -23.71 1.86 1.66
C ALA A 48 -24.63 2.20 2.83
N TYR A 49 -24.11 2.07 4.04
CA TYR A 49 -24.75 2.41 5.30
C TYR A 49 -23.95 3.50 6.00
N GLN A 50 -24.65 4.42 6.66
CA GLN A 50 -24.02 5.39 7.54
C GLN A 50 -24.06 4.86 8.98
N THR A 51 -22.90 4.60 9.56
CA THR A 51 -22.78 4.08 10.94
C THR A 51 -22.69 5.20 11.95
N GLU A 52 -21.99 6.28 11.60
CA GLU A 52 -21.77 7.47 12.44
C GLU A 52 -21.82 8.75 11.59
N PRO A 53 -21.95 9.93 12.20
CA PRO A 53 -21.84 11.20 11.48
C PRO A 53 -20.54 11.28 10.66
N GLY A 54 -20.67 11.33 9.34
CA GLY A 54 -19.54 11.37 8.41
C GLY A 54 -18.90 10.01 8.09
N VAL A 55 -19.27 8.90 8.74
CA VAL A 55 -18.66 7.57 8.52
C VAL A 55 -19.58 6.67 7.69
N THR A 56 -19.04 6.11 6.60
CA THR A 56 -19.75 5.26 5.65
C THR A 56 -19.11 3.87 5.56
N VAL A 57 -19.95 2.83 5.54
CA VAL A 57 -19.56 1.43 5.36
C VAL A 57 -20.31 0.84 4.17
N MET A 58 -19.63 0.05 3.33
CA MET A 58 -20.25 -0.54 2.14
C MET A 58 -21.28 -1.60 2.48
N ALA A 59 -22.38 -1.63 1.71
CA ALA A 59 -23.25 -2.78 1.68
C ALA A 59 -22.56 -3.93 0.92
N GLN A 60 -22.72 -5.14 1.43
CA GLN A 60 -22.11 -6.34 0.87
C GLN A 60 -23.17 -7.42 0.65
N PHE A 61 -22.94 -8.30 -0.33
CA PHE A 61 -23.75 -9.50 -0.52
C PHE A 61 -23.57 -10.44 0.69
N PRO A 62 -24.66 -10.96 1.29
CA PRO A 62 -24.56 -11.80 2.49
C PRO A 62 -23.69 -13.04 2.32
N ASP A 63 -23.69 -13.64 1.13
CA ASP A 63 -23.03 -14.93 0.88
C ASP A 63 -21.57 -14.78 0.44
N THR A 64 -21.22 -13.69 -0.22
CA THR A 64 -19.89 -13.50 -0.85
C THR A 64 -19.06 -12.40 -0.19
N GLU A 65 -19.67 -11.59 0.68
CA GLU A 65 -19.08 -10.38 1.25
C GLU A 65 -18.56 -9.38 0.19
N GLU A 66 -18.96 -9.54 -1.08
CA GLU A 66 -18.59 -8.61 -2.15
C GLU A 66 -19.39 -7.31 -2.06
N PRO A 67 -18.80 -6.15 -2.40
CA PRO A 67 -19.48 -4.88 -2.31
C PRO A 67 -20.61 -4.79 -3.34
N ILE A 68 -21.75 -4.23 -2.93
CA ILE A 68 -22.90 -4.02 -3.83
C ILE A 68 -22.74 -2.67 -4.52
N TYR A 69 -22.39 -2.69 -5.81
CA TYR A 69 -22.26 -1.50 -6.64
C TYR A 69 -22.57 -1.82 -8.12
N PHE A 70 -22.76 -0.78 -8.92
CA PHE A 70 -22.95 -0.92 -10.37
C PHE A 70 -22.25 0.19 -11.16
N GLN A 71 -21.80 -0.18 -12.35
CA GLN A 71 -21.14 0.73 -13.30
C GLN A 71 -22.18 1.34 -14.24
N VAL A 72 -22.12 2.65 -14.44
CA VAL A 72 -23.07 3.34 -15.33
C VAL A 72 -22.95 2.87 -16.78
N SER A 73 -21.75 2.46 -17.21
CA SER A 73 -21.51 1.87 -18.53
C SER A 73 -22.26 0.54 -18.78
N LYS A 74 -22.69 -0.13 -17.70
CA LYS A 74 -23.45 -1.38 -17.76
C LYS A 74 -24.95 -1.18 -17.51
N ALA A 75 -25.39 0.02 -17.06
CA ALA A 75 -26.80 0.32 -16.84
C ALA A 75 -27.55 0.40 -18.17
N ARG A 76 -28.59 -0.42 -18.35
CA ARG A 76 -29.35 -0.51 -19.59
C ARG A 76 -30.58 0.38 -19.57
N ALA A 77 -31.33 0.34 -18.48
CA ALA A 77 -32.57 1.06 -18.41
C ALA A 77 -32.85 1.52 -16.98
N VAL A 78 -33.59 2.62 -16.87
CA VAL A 78 -34.14 3.10 -15.61
C VAL A 78 -35.63 3.23 -15.77
N CYS A 79 -36.39 2.63 -14.85
CA CYS A 79 -37.83 2.81 -14.78
C CYS A 79 -38.19 3.67 -13.57
N THR A 80 -38.92 4.75 -13.83
CA THR A 80 -39.38 5.69 -12.81
C THR A 80 -40.75 6.28 -13.18
N ARG A 81 -41.25 7.22 -12.39
CA ARG A 81 -42.41 8.04 -12.71
C ARG A 81 -41.98 9.50 -12.64
N PHE A 82 -42.22 10.25 -13.72
CA PHE A 82 -41.84 11.67 -13.79
C PHE A 82 -42.72 12.59 -12.94
N ASN A 83 -43.81 12.07 -12.36
CA ASN A 83 -44.52 12.85 -11.34
C ASN A 83 -43.63 12.91 -10.08
N ASN A 84 -43.40 14.10 -9.54
CA ASN A 84 -42.53 14.35 -8.36
C ASN A 84 -43.05 13.72 -7.06
N SER A 85 -43.85 12.65 -7.12
CA SER A 85 -44.41 11.89 -6.01
C SER A 85 -43.79 10.51 -5.83
N CYS A 86 -43.16 9.96 -6.87
CA CYS A 86 -42.62 8.60 -6.80
C CYS A 86 -41.24 8.59 -6.15
N LYS A 87 -41.05 7.64 -5.22
CA LYS A 87 -39.81 7.44 -4.48
C LYS A 87 -39.04 6.19 -4.93
N LYS A 88 -39.62 5.38 -5.82
CA LYS A 88 -39.01 4.14 -6.30
C LYS A 88 -38.37 4.37 -7.66
N VAL A 89 -37.13 3.91 -7.82
CA VAL A 89 -36.41 3.87 -9.09
C VAL A 89 -35.86 2.47 -9.28
N CYS A 90 -36.15 1.85 -10.42
CA CYS A 90 -35.59 0.55 -10.79
C CYS A 90 -34.47 0.77 -11.80
N VAL A 91 -33.29 0.20 -11.55
CA VAL A 91 -32.14 0.23 -12.45
C VAL A 91 -31.89 -1.18 -12.98
N LEU A 92 -31.93 -1.35 -14.30
CA LEU A 92 -31.70 -2.64 -14.95
C LEU A 92 -30.26 -2.74 -15.48
N MET A 93 -29.57 -3.81 -15.05
CA MET A 93 -28.23 -4.21 -15.46
C MET A 93 -28.28 -5.54 -16.25
N PRO A 94 -27.19 -6.03 -16.87
CA PRO A 94 -27.23 -7.22 -17.73
C PRO A 94 -27.73 -8.51 -17.07
N HIS A 95 -27.54 -8.67 -15.76
CA HIS A 95 -27.87 -9.88 -15.00
C HIS A 95 -28.50 -9.56 -13.63
N MET A 96 -28.93 -8.32 -13.42
CA MET A 96 -29.34 -7.82 -12.11
C MET A 96 -30.29 -6.64 -12.26
N GLN A 97 -31.30 -6.57 -11.41
CA GLN A 97 -32.12 -5.37 -11.23
C GLN A 97 -31.88 -4.84 -9.82
N VAL A 98 -31.72 -3.52 -9.69
CA VAL A 98 -31.62 -2.85 -8.40
C VAL A 98 -32.84 -1.95 -8.23
N ASP A 99 -33.65 -2.23 -7.21
CA ASP A 99 -34.77 -1.38 -6.83
C ASP A 99 -34.33 -0.47 -5.68
N LEU A 100 -34.41 0.83 -5.91
CA LEU A 100 -34.01 1.86 -4.96
C LEU A 100 -35.25 2.58 -4.43
N TYR A 101 -35.41 2.61 -3.11
CA TYR A 101 -36.49 3.31 -2.45
C TYR A 101 -35.92 4.54 -1.74
N PHE A 102 -36.08 5.71 -2.33
CA PHE A 102 -35.56 6.97 -1.82
C PHE A 102 -36.40 7.50 -0.66
N THR A 103 -35.77 8.28 0.22
CA THR A 103 -36.47 8.95 1.33
C THR A 103 -37.46 10.01 0.81
N THR A 104 -37.04 10.74 -0.22
CA THR A 104 -37.85 11.77 -0.89
C THR A 104 -37.94 11.51 -2.39
N SER A 105 -39.02 11.99 -3.02
CA SER A 105 -39.18 11.93 -4.48
C SER A 105 -38.27 12.92 -5.21
N ALA A 106 -37.80 13.95 -4.52
CA ALA A 106 -36.80 14.88 -5.03
C ALA A 106 -35.44 14.17 -5.23
N ASP A 107 -35.00 13.38 -4.23
CA ASP A 107 -33.75 12.60 -4.33
C ASP A 107 -33.83 11.57 -5.46
N ALA A 108 -34.99 10.91 -5.62
CA ALA A 108 -35.22 9.98 -6.73
C ALA A 108 -35.08 10.66 -8.10
N GLY A 109 -35.69 11.85 -8.26
CA GLY A 109 -35.59 12.63 -9.49
C GLY A 109 -34.16 13.11 -9.76
N ASP A 110 -33.48 13.62 -8.74
CA ASP A 110 -32.09 14.07 -8.83
C ASP A 110 -31.14 12.93 -9.23
N PHE A 111 -31.30 11.76 -8.62
CA PHE A 111 -30.54 10.56 -8.98
C PHE A 111 -30.76 10.17 -10.45
N VAL A 112 -32.00 10.12 -10.94
CA VAL A 112 -32.30 9.78 -12.34
C VAL A 112 -31.63 10.77 -13.29
N HIS A 113 -31.68 12.06 -12.98
CA HIS A 113 -30.99 13.09 -13.76
C HIS A 113 -29.47 12.94 -13.71
N ALA A 114 -28.90 12.63 -12.54
CA ALA A 114 -27.47 12.38 -12.40
C ALA A 114 -27.02 11.16 -13.20
N LEU A 115 -27.73 10.04 -13.07
CA LEU A 115 -27.46 8.80 -13.79
C LEU A 115 -27.53 8.99 -15.30
N GLY A 116 -28.55 9.70 -15.81
CA GLY A 116 -28.67 10.00 -17.25
C GLY A 116 -27.56 10.91 -17.79
N ARG A 117 -27.14 11.92 -17.00
CA ARG A 117 -25.99 12.77 -17.36
C ARG A 117 -24.71 11.93 -17.45
N ILE A 118 -24.42 11.11 -16.45
CA ILE A 118 -23.21 10.28 -16.41
C ILE A 118 -23.25 9.25 -17.55
N ALA A 119 -24.39 8.62 -17.82
CA ALA A 119 -24.56 7.69 -18.93
C ALA A 119 -24.19 8.32 -20.28
N THR A 120 -24.57 9.58 -20.48
CA THR A 120 -24.19 10.36 -21.66
C THR A 120 -22.67 10.60 -21.70
N THR A 121 -22.08 11.01 -20.58
CA THR A 121 -20.63 11.29 -20.46
C THR A 121 -19.77 10.06 -20.74
N VAL A 122 -20.18 8.87 -20.26
CA VAL A 122 -19.45 7.61 -20.49
C VAL A 122 -19.75 6.98 -21.85
N GLY A 123 -20.61 7.60 -22.66
CA GLY A 123 -20.97 7.12 -23.99
C GLY A 123 -21.82 5.85 -23.99
N ASN A 124 -22.65 5.64 -22.97
CA ASN A 124 -23.55 4.49 -22.91
C ASN A 124 -24.74 4.69 -23.85
N SER A 125 -24.64 4.14 -25.06
CA SER A 125 -25.66 4.22 -26.11
C SER A 125 -26.92 3.37 -25.85
N TYR A 126 -26.90 2.51 -24.82
CA TYR A 126 -28.00 1.60 -24.50
C TYR A 126 -28.88 2.12 -23.37
N PHE A 127 -28.47 3.18 -22.68
CA PHE A 127 -29.19 3.73 -21.54
C PHE A 127 -30.52 4.37 -21.97
N GLU A 128 -31.63 3.81 -21.52
CA GLU A 128 -32.98 4.32 -21.75
C GLU A 128 -33.69 4.67 -20.43
N VAL A 129 -34.51 5.71 -20.42
CA VAL A 129 -35.37 6.06 -19.26
C VAL A 129 -36.82 5.81 -19.65
N HIS A 130 -37.47 4.93 -18.90
CA HIS A 130 -38.87 4.56 -19.09
C HIS A 130 -39.76 5.13 -17.99
N GLU A 131 -40.99 5.47 -18.37
CA GLU A 131 -42.04 5.82 -17.44
C GLU A 131 -42.94 4.60 -17.16
N ALA A 132 -43.09 4.23 -15.88
CA ALA A 132 -44.03 3.18 -15.48
C ALA A 132 -45.49 3.64 -15.67
N VAL A 133 -46.39 2.69 -15.93
CA VAL A 133 -47.83 2.95 -16.16
C VAL A 133 -48.51 3.60 -14.95
N SER A 134 -48.14 3.20 -13.72
CA SER A 134 -48.64 3.79 -12.49
C SER A 134 -47.69 3.55 -11.31
N ASN A 135 -47.84 4.34 -10.24
CA ASN A 135 -47.08 4.12 -9.00
C ASN A 135 -47.39 2.73 -8.40
N ALA A 136 -48.64 2.26 -8.52
CA ALA A 136 -49.05 0.95 -8.03
C ALA A 136 -48.40 -0.20 -8.81
N ALA A 137 -48.23 -0.06 -10.12
CA ALA A 137 -47.56 -1.05 -10.95
C ALA A 137 -46.07 -1.16 -10.59
N LEU A 138 -45.38 -0.03 -10.40
CA LEU A 138 -43.96 0.00 -10.04
C LEU A 138 -43.71 -0.52 -8.61
N ALA A 139 -44.66 -0.33 -7.71
CA ALA A 139 -44.58 -0.76 -6.31
C ALA A 139 -44.90 -2.26 -6.07
N ARG A 140 -45.29 -3.01 -7.11
CA ARG A 140 -45.50 -4.46 -7.02
C ARG A 140 -44.22 -5.17 -6.58
N ALA A 141 -44.36 -6.12 -5.65
CA ALA A 141 -43.22 -6.92 -5.17
C ALA A 141 -42.61 -7.80 -6.27
N ASP A 142 -43.43 -8.23 -7.25
CA ASP A 142 -43.04 -9.04 -8.40
C ASP A 142 -42.67 -8.20 -9.65
N PHE A 143 -42.54 -6.88 -9.51
CA PHE A 143 -42.20 -5.98 -10.62
C PHE A 143 -40.78 -6.28 -11.15
N ASN A 144 -40.69 -6.71 -12.40
CA ASN A 144 -39.42 -7.00 -13.05
C ASN A 144 -39.38 -6.32 -14.43
N MET A 145 -38.39 -5.45 -14.63
CA MET A 145 -38.28 -4.63 -15.83
C MET A 145 -38.14 -5.45 -17.11
N GLU A 146 -37.46 -6.61 -17.06
CA GLU A 146 -37.33 -7.49 -18.23
C GLU A 146 -38.66 -8.16 -18.57
N LYS A 147 -39.38 -8.68 -17.58
CA LYS A 147 -40.69 -9.32 -17.77
C LYS A 147 -41.75 -8.33 -18.28
N GLU A 148 -41.68 -7.09 -17.83
CA GLU A 148 -42.59 -6.01 -18.23
C GLU A 148 -42.22 -5.38 -19.59
N GLY A 149 -41.18 -5.87 -20.27
CA GLY A 149 -40.85 -5.49 -21.64
C GLY A 149 -40.07 -4.18 -21.78
N TYR A 150 -39.48 -3.66 -20.69
CA TYR A 150 -38.60 -2.49 -20.72
C TYR A 150 -37.19 -2.82 -21.26
N THR A 151 -37.11 -3.70 -22.26
CA THR A 151 -35.88 -4.07 -22.95
C THR A 151 -36.09 -4.03 -24.47
N ASN A 152 -35.14 -3.44 -25.18
CA ASN A 152 -35.17 -3.40 -26.64
C ASN A 152 -34.67 -4.75 -27.22
N GLN A 153 -35.39 -5.35 -28.19
CA GLN A 153 -35.01 -6.63 -28.84
C GLN A 153 -33.61 -6.61 -29.50
N LYS A 154 -33.03 -5.43 -29.73
CA LYS A 154 -31.67 -5.25 -30.26
C LYS A 154 -30.56 -5.54 -29.23
N CYS A 155 -30.89 -5.74 -27.96
CA CYS A 155 -29.93 -6.04 -26.88
C CYS A 155 -29.48 -7.52 -26.85
N ARG A 156 -29.55 -8.23 -27.99
CA ARG A 156 -29.16 -9.66 -28.12
C ARG A 156 -27.74 -9.89 -28.62
N LEU A 157 -27.03 -8.86 -29.09
CA LEU A 157 -25.65 -9.01 -29.52
C LEU A 157 -24.72 -8.70 -28.35
N TRP A 158 -24.29 -9.78 -27.71
CA TRP A 158 -23.11 -9.85 -26.86
C TRP A 158 -21.90 -9.35 -27.64
N VAL A 159 -21.66 -8.05 -27.58
CA VAL A 159 -20.30 -7.53 -27.63
C VAL A 159 -19.90 -7.51 -26.17
N ALA A 160 -18.98 -8.40 -25.77
CA ALA A 160 -18.23 -8.22 -24.55
C ALA A 160 -17.90 -6.72 -24.47
N ALA A 161 -18.31 -6.03 -23.40
CA ALA A 161 -17.93 -4.63 -23.19
C ALA A 161 -16.46 -4.55 -23.60
N PRO A 162 -16.11 -3.74 -24.63
CA PRO A 162 -14.84 -3.84 -25.32
C PRO A 162 -13.78 -3.97 -24.26
N ASN A 163 -13.15 -5.15 -24.24
CA ASN A 163 -12.15 -5.58 -23.28
C ASN A 163 -11.33 -4.36 -22.93
N GLU A 164 -11.51 -3.83 -21.71
CA GLU A 164 -10.92 -2.58 -21.21
C GLU A 164 -10.48 -1.63 -22.33
N ASN A 165 -11.18 -0.53 -22.54
CA ASN A 165 -10.55 0.63 -23.19
C ASN A 165 -9.40 1.16 -22.31
N ALA A 166 -8.42 0.32 -21.93
CA ALA A 166 -7.03 0.63 -22.16
C ALA A 166 -7.00 1.30 -23.54
N SER A 167 -6.95 2.63 -23.50
CA SER A 167 -6.72 3.47 -24.65
C SER A 167 -5.61 2.84 -25.50
N GLU A 168 -5.57 3.11 -26.79
CA GLU A 168 -4.46 2.64 -27.62
C GLU A 168 -3.10 2.94 -26.96
N TRP A 169 -3.01 4.10 -26.29
CA TRP A 169 -1.92 4.51 -25.42
C TRP A 169 -1.65 3.59 -24.23
N ALA A 170 -2.66 3.10 -23.51
CA ALA A 170 -2.48 2.14 -22.42
C ALA A 170 -1.90 0.80 -22.93
N ARG A 171 -2.29 0.34 -24.12
CA ARG A 171 -1.71 -0.87 -24.73
C ARG A 171 -0.26 -0.64 -25.15
N ILE A 172 0.01 0.51 -25.77
CA ILE A 172 1.38 0.91 -26.15
C ILE A 172 2.29 1.02 -24.92
N TYR A 173 1.79 1.63 -23.84
CA TYR A 173 2.50 1.74 -22.56
C TYR A 173 2.85 0.38 -21.97
N LYS A 174 1.86 -0.52 -21.85
CA LYS A 174 2.08 -1.89 -21.36
C LYS A 174 3.08 -2.67 -22.22
N ALA A 175 3.08 -2.44 -23.53
CA ALA A 175 3.99 -3.10 -24.46
C ALA A 175 5.41 -2.49 -24.51
N GLY A 176 5.62 -1.29 -23.94
CA GLY A 176 6.90 -0.58 -23.97
C GLY A 176 7.44 -0.27 -25.37
N LYS A 177 6.55 -0.17 -26.38
CA LYS A 177 6.93 0.05 -27.77
C LYS A 177 7.07 1.54 -28.07
N CYS A 178 7.98 1.90 -28.98
CA CYS A 178 8.08 3.24 -29.57
C CYS A 178 8.33 4.40 -28.57
N THR A 179 8.89 4.11 -27.40
CA THR A 179 9.21 5.13 -26.39
C THR A 179 10.42 5.96 -26.82
N ASP A 180 10.29 7.28 -26.74
CA ASP A 180 11.28 8.26 -27.21
C ASP A 180 11.70 9.26 -26.11
N PHE A 181 11.23 9.04 -24.89
CA PHE A 181 11.56 9.82 -23.70
C PHE A 181 11.80 8.94 -22.48
N THR A 182 12.68 9.37 -21.59
CA THR A 182 12.96 8.68 -20.33
C THR A 182 12.65 9.59 -19.14
N ILE A 183 11.88 9.09 -18.18
CA ILE A 183 11.65 9.76 -16.90
C ILE A 183 12.37 8.96 -15.82
N VAL A 184 13.17 9.62 -15.00
CA VAL A 184 13.89 9.01 -13.87
C VAL A 184 13.31 9.54 -12.57
N ALA A 185 12.92 8.66 -11.67
CA ALA A 185 12.41 9.02 -10.34
C ALA A 185 12.95 8.04 -9.30
N VAL A 186 13.66 8.56 -8.29
CA VAL A 186 14.28 7.80 -7.17
C VAL A 186 14.85 6.45 -7.61
N GLY A 187 15.85 6.47 -8.50
CA GLY A 187 16.56 5.28 -8.96
C GLY A 187 15.79 4.37 -9.92
N ARG A 188 14.52 4.65 -10.22
CA ARG A 188 13.70 3.93 -11.21
C ARG A 188 13.61 4.70 -12.52
N VAL A 189 13.63 3.96 -13.62
CA VAL A 189 13.58 4.50 -14.98
C VAL A 189 12.25 4.11 -15.63
N PHE A 190 11.54 5.10 -16.17
CA PHE A 190 10.28 4.95 -16.86
C PHE A 190 10.44 5.36 -18.33
N GLN A 191 9.97 4.51 -19.23
CA GLN A 191 9.97 4.79 -20.66
C GLN A 191 8.63 5.44 -21.03
N ALA A 192 8.69 6.54 -21.77
CA ALA A 192 7.53 7.34 -22.11
C ALA A 192 7.58 7.89 -23.55
N HIS A 193 6.45 8.46 -23.98
CA HIS A 193 6.22 9.02 -25.30
C HIS A 193 6.10 10.54 -25.18
N ARG A 194 7.03 11.27 -25.79
CA ARG A 194 7.04 12.76 -25.76
C ARG A 194 5.72 13.32 -26.25
N VAL A 195 5.22 12.81 -27.37
CA VAL A 195 3.98 13.27 -28.00
C VAL A 195 2.80 13.22 -27.01
N LEU A 196 2.70 12.17 -26.20
CA LEU A 196 1.62 12.06 -25.23
C LEU A 196 1.85 12.97 -24.02
N LEU A 197 3.06 13.02 -23.47
CA LEU A 197 3.37 13.88 -22.33
C LEU A 197 3.15 15.37 -22.66
N CYS A 198 3.65 15.82 -23.81
CA CYS A 198 3.56 17.21 -24.25
C CYS A 198 2.12 17.65 -24.55
N THR A 199 1.30 16.76 -25.12
CA THR A 199 -0.11 17.05 -25.39
C THR A 199 -0.96 17.11 -24.12
N ARG A 200 -0.50 16.49 -23.02
CA ARG A 200 -1.23 16.42 -21.75
C ARG A 200 -0.74 17.38 -20.68
N SER A 201 0.46 17.94 -20.83
CA SER A 201 1.09 18.81 -19.84
C SER A 201 1.90 19.91 -20.51
N GLN A 202 1.59 21.16 -20.17
CA GLN A 202 2.39 22.31 -20.61
C GLN A 202 3.79 22.28 -20.02
N TYR A 203 3.95 21.73 -18.81
CA TYR A 203 5.25 21.54 -18.19
C TYR A 203 6.11 20.61 -19.04
N PHE A 204 5.63 19.41 -19.36
CA PHE A 204 6.37 18.47 -20.19
C PHE A 204 6.57 18.97 -21.62
N ASN A 205 5.63 19.75 -22.17
CA ASN A 205 5.82 20.43 -23.44
C ASN A 205 7.00 21.42 -23.39
N ALA A 206 7.06 22.28 -22.38
CA ALA A 206 8.16 23.21 -22.18
C ALA A 206 9.51 22.50 -21.97
N VAL A 207 9.52 21.40 -21.21
CA VAL A 207 10.69 20.52 -21.05
C VAL A 207 11.14 19.95 -22.38
N CYS A 208 10.22 19.45 -23.21
CA CYS A 208 10.55 18.77 -24.45
C CYS A 208 10.92 19.71 -25.60
N ASP A 209 10.42 20.94 -25.61
CA ASP A 209 10.68 21.96 -26.63
C ASP A 209 11.92 22.81 -26.32
N GLY A 210 12.44 22.74 -25.08
CA GLY A 210 13.60 23.54 -24.64
C GLY A 210 13.31 25.03 -24.48
N ASN A 211 12.05 25.45 -24.51
CA ASN A 211 11.58 26.83 -24.39
C ASN A 211 11.45 27.33 -22.94
N PHE A 212 12.17 26.72 -22.02
CA PHE A 212 12.22 27.16 -20.63
C PHE A 212 12.95 28.51 -20.57
N ALA A 213 12.23 29.58 -20.22
CA ALA A 213 12.76 30.94 -20.25
C ALA A 213 14.08 31.03 -19.46
N VAL A 214 15.14 31.48 -20.15
CA VAL A 214 16.55 31.43 -19.76
C VAL A 214 16.89 32.44 -18.65
N ARG A 215 16.07 32.57 -17.61
CA ARG A 215 16.38 33.49 -16.49
C ARG A 215 16.49 32.84 -15.11
N ASP A 216 15.87 31.68 -14.87
CA ASP A 216 15.87 31.10 -13.51
C ASP A 216 16.12 29.58 -13.46
N ILE A 217 17.02 29.05 -14.29
CA ILE A 217 17.24 27.60 -14.39
C ILE A 217 18.67 27.22 -13.97
N PRO A 218 18.85 26.34 -12.97
CA PRO A 218 20.16 25.80 -12.64
C PRO A 218 20.69 24.92 -13.79
N ALA A 219 22.00 24.98 -14.02
CA ALA A 219 22.68 24.42 -15.21
C ALA A 219 22.47 22.92 -15.48
N ASN A 220 21.91 22.17 -14.53
CA ASN A 220 21.56 20.76 -14.67
C ASN A 220 20.34 20.51 -15.57
N VAL A 221 19.36 21.41 -15.62
CA VAL A 221 18.13 21.24 -16.41
C VAL A 221 18.35 21.54 -17.90
N LEU A 222 19.31 22.42 -18.24
CA LEU A 222 19.75 22.69 -19.62
C LEU A 222 20.46 21.49 -20.28
N LYS A 223 21.00 20.55 -19.49
CA LYS A 223 21.57 19.29 -20.02
C LYS A 223 20.50 18.27 -20.39
N GLU A 224 19.41 18.21 -19.64
CA GLU A 224 18.35 17.19 -19.76
C GLU A 224 17.56 17.29 -21.08
N THR A 225 17.39 18.52 -21.60
CA THR A 225 16.73 18.79 -22.90
C THR A 225 17.45 18.13 -24.09
N SER A 226 18.77 17.99 -24.01
CA SER A 226 19.59 17.36 -25.05
C SER A 226 19.64 15.82 -24.96
N GLN A 227 19.30 15.26 -23.79
CA GLN A 227 19.47 13.84 -23.46
C GLN A 227 18.19 13.00 -23.63
N ARG A 228 17.05 13.60 -23.99
CA ARG A 228 15.73 12.94 -24.06
C ARG A 228 15.33 12.28 -22.74
N SER A 229 15.76 12.86 -21.63
CA SER A 229 15.44 12.36 -20.29
C SER A 229 15.22 13.49 -19.29
N ILE A 230 14.35 13.28 -18.32
CA ILE A 230 14.15 14.19 -17.17
C ILE A 230 14.21 13.43 -15.86
N THR A 231 14.75 14.06 -14.82
CA THR A 231 14.71 13.54 -13.45
C THR A 231 13.64 14.25 -12.64
N LEU A 232 12.66 13.51 -12.12
CA LEU A 232 11.61 14.03 -11.25
C LEU A 232 11.96 13.75 -9.78
N PRO A 233 11.72 14.71 -8.86
CA PRO A 233 12.05 14.56 -7.45
C PRO A 233 11.04 13.73 -6.64
N GLU A 234 9.86 13.43 -7.20
CA GLU A 234 8.85 12.58 -6.56
C GLU A 234 9.30 11.13 -6.50
N ASP A 235 8.70 10.37 -5.59
CA ASP A 235 8.98 8.94 -5.48
C ASP A 235 8.49 8.16 -6.72
N SER A 236 9.04 6.96 -6.88
CA SER A 236 8.76 6.15 -8.06
C SER A 236 7.30 5.66 -8.15
N GLN A 237 6.57 5.58 -7.04
CA GLN A 237 5.17 5.17 -7.02
C GLN A 237 4.28 6.32 -7.51
N THR A 238 4.48 7.53 -7.01
CA THR A 238 3.78 8.74 -7.49
C THR A 238 3.97 8.93 -9.00
N VAL A 239 5.21 8.82 -9.49
CA VAL A 239 5.51 8.95 -10.93
C VAL A 239 4.91 7.81 -11.74
N SER A 240 4.96 6.57 -11.22
CA SER A 240 4.33 5.41 -11.85
C SER A 240 2.81 5.60 -11.99
N THR A 241 2.13 6.06 -10.94
CA THR A 241 0.68 6.29 -10.95
C THR A 241 0.31 7.47 -11.85
N MET A 242 1.07 8.56 -11.81
CA MET A 242 0.91 9.71 -12.72
C MET A 242 1.01 9.26 -14.18
N LEU A 243 2.01 8.45 -14.53
CA LEU A 243 2.15 7.92 -15.88
C LEU A 243 0.97 7.01 -16.23
N LYS A 244 0.58 6.08 -15.36
CA LYS A 244 -0.59 5.22 -15.59
C LYS A 244 -1.84 6.06 -15.89
N GLU A 245 -2.07 7.15 -15.17
CA GLU A 245 -3.18 8.08 -15.46
C GLU A 245 -3.03 8.78 -16.83
N ILE A 246 -1.84 9.28 -17.18
CA ILE A 246 -1.58 9.90 -18.49
C ILE A 246 -1.88 8.92 -19.64
N TYR A 247 -1.52 7.65 -19.48
CA TYR A 247 -1.77 6.61 -20.48
C TYR A 247 -3.17 5.98 -20.40
N GLY A 248 -3.97 6.30 -19.38
CA GLY A 248 -5.28 5.67 -19.17
C GLY A 248 -5.17 4.18 -18.81
N VAL A 249 -4.17 3.83 -18.02
CA VAL A 249 -3.94 2.48 -17.49
C VAL A 249 -4.55 2.37 -16.09
N SER A 250 -5.41 1.36 -15.89
CA SER A 250 -6.01 1.07 -14.59
C SER A 250 -4.93 0.87 -13.50
N ASN A 251 -5.19 1.43 -12.32
CA ASN A 251 -4.35 1.31 -11.15
C ASN A 251 -5.21 1.34 -9.87
N PRO A 252 -4.75 0.71 -8.78
CA PRO A 252 -5.53 0.62 -7.55
C PRO A 252 -5.68 1.97 -6.82
N THR A 253 -4.72 2.89 -6.99
CA THR A 253 -4.71 4.17 -6.27
C THR A 253 -5.90 5.05 -6.68
N THR A 254 -6.16 5.22 -7.99
CA THR A 254 -7.26 6.05 -8.51
C THR A 254 -8.48 5.25 -8.96
N GLY A 255 -8.43 3.92 -8.82
CA GLY A 255 -9.50 3.00 -9.24
C GLY A 255 -10.78 3.12 -8.41
N SER A 256 -11.72 2.21 -8.68
CA SER A 256 -13.04 2.16 -8.05
C SER A 256 -12.96 2.25 -6.52
N ILE A 257 -13.75 3.15 -5.94
CA ILE A 257 -13.90 3.24 -4.47
C ILE A 257 -14.38 1.90 -3.92
N PHE A 258 -15.34 1.26 -4.59
CA PHE A 258 -16.05 0.11 -4.04
C PHE A 258 -15.20 -1.18 -4.06
N SER A 259 -14.46 -1.41 -5.14
CA SER A 259 -13.65 -2.62 -5.28
C SER A 259 -12.18 -2.46 -4.87
N SER A 260 -11.64 -1.24 -4.90
CA SER A 260 -10.20 -1.00 -4.65
C SER A 260 -9.90 -0.32 -3.32
N PHE A 261 -10.89 0.29 -2.64
CA PHE A 261 -10.66 1.11 -1.45
C PHE A 261 -11.57 0.81 -0.24
N ALA A 262 -12.89 0.75 -0.43
CA ALA A 262 -13.85 0.83 0.67
C ALA A 262 -13.77 -0.34 1.65
N LEU A 263 -13.46 -1.55 1.15
CA LEU A 263 -13.30 -2.78 1.95
C LEU A 263 -11.86 -3.02 2.43
N ARG A 264 -10.93 -2.11 2.14
CA ARG A 264 -9.53 -2.19 2.62
C ARG A 264 -9.44 -1.91 4.12
N ASP A 265 -8.38 -2.40 4.75
CA ASP A 265 -8.12 -2.08 6.15
C ASP A 265 -7.70 -0.61 6.35
N ALA A 266 -7.65 -0.16 7.60
CA ALA A 266 -7.36 1.25 7.92
C ALA A 266 -5.96 1.69 7.45
N PHE A 267 -4.96 0.80 7.52
CA PHE A 267 -3.58 1.10 7.13
C PHE A 267 -3.44 1.20 5.61
N GLU A 268 -4.05 0.28 4.88
CA GLU A 268 -4.12 0.33 3.41
C GLU A 268 -4.84 1.60 2.94
N LYS A 269 -5.96 1.97 3.59
CA LYS A 269 -6.69 3.22 3.30
C LYS A 269 -5.80 4.44 3.51
N ASP A 270 -5.10 4.54 4.64
CA ASP A 270 -4.15 5.62 4.93
C ASP A 270 -3.03 5.71 3.87
N CYS A 271 -2.44 4.58 3.47
CA CYS A 271 -1.43 4.55 2.41
C CYS A 271 -1.98 5.06 1.07
N ILE A 272 -3.17 4.62 0.67
CA ILE A 272 -3.80 5.06 -0.58
C ILE A 272 -4.14 6.55 -0.54
N MET A 273 -4.61 7.07 0.59
CA MET A 273 -4.93 8.51 0.72
C MET A 273 -3.67 9.38 0.65
N ARG A 274 -2.55 8.95 1.25
CA ARG A 274 -1.25 9.63 1.11
C ARG A 274 -0.75 9.60 -0.34
N ASP A 275 -0.81 8.45 -1.00
CA ASP A 275 -0.44 8.31 -2.42
C ASP A 275 -1.29 9.22 -3.32
N LEU A 276 -2.59 9.33 -3.05
CA LEU A 276 -3.50 10.24 -3.77
C LEU A 276 -3.13 11.70 -3.55
N LEU A 277 -2.78 12.09 -2.33
CA LEU A 277 -2.38 13.47 -2.03
C LEU A 277 -1.04 13.82 -2.69
N ALA A 278 -0.06 12.91 -2.64
CA ALA A 278 1.21 13.07 -3.34
C ALA A 278 0.99 13.18 -4.87
N LEU A 279 0.12 12.36 -5.43
CA LEU A 279 -0.27 12.43 -6.84
C LEU A 279 -0.97 13.75 -7.17
N PHE A 280 -1.85 14.26 -6.30
CA PHE A 280 -2.51 15.55 -6.49
C PHE A 280 -1.50 16.69 -6.58
N ILE A 281 -0.55 16.74 -5.63
CA ILE A 281 0.52 17.74 -5.59
C ILE A 281 1.41 17.63 -6.84
N ALA A 282 1.77 16.41 -7.25
CA ALA A 282 2.53 16.18 -8.47
C ALA A 282 1.77 16.65 -9.72
N CYS A 283 0.46 16.36 -9.81
CA CYS A 283 -0.35 16.79 -10.95
C CYS A 283 -0.47 18.31 -11.05
N ASP A 284 -0.59 19.01 -9.91
CA ASP A 284 -0.55 20.47 -9.87
C ASP A 284 0.79 21.00 -10.38
N LYS A 285 1.89 20.50 -9.80
CA LYS A 285 3.26 20.87 -10.19
C LYS A 285 3.56 20.66 -11.67
N TYR A 286 3.05 19.57 -12.25
CA TYR A 286 3.27 19.20 -13.64
C TYR A 286 2.17 19.67 -14.58
N ASN A 287 1.26 20.53 -14.12
CA ASN A 287 0.18 21.09 -14.90
C ASN A 287 -0.65 20.01 -15.64
N LEU A 288 -1.04 18.98 -14.90
CA LEU A 288 -1.88 17.85 -15.34
C LEU A 288 -3.31 18.03 -14.81
N GLU A 289 -3.94 19.14 -15.19
CA GLU A 289 -5.21 19.62 -14.61
C GLU A 289 -6.35 18.59 -14.67
N SER A 290 -6.52 17.87 -15.77
CA SER A 290 -7.57 16.84 -15.88
C SER A 290 -7.37 15.69 -14.89
N ILE A 291 -6.12 15.32 -14.61
CA ILE A 291 -5.79 14.25 -13.67
C ILE A 291 -5.93 14.78 -12.25
N LYS A 292 -5.47 16.01 -11.99
CA LYS A 292 -5.64 16.70 -10.70
C LYS A 292 -7.11 16.76 -10.27
N GLN A 293 -8.01 17.14 -11.17
CA GLN A 293 -9.47 17.16 -10.92
C GLN A 293 -10.06 15.77 -10.67
N LYS A 294 -9.55 14.74 -11.35
CA LYS A 294 -9.96 13.35 -11.08
C LYS A 294 -9.52 12.93 -9.68
N VAL A 295 -8.26 13.20 -9.33
CA VAL A 295 -7.67 12.83 -8.05
C VAL A 295 -8.35 13.55 -6.89
N SER A 296 -8.71 14.84 -7.02
CA SER A 296 -9.48 15.54 -5.98
C SER A 296 -10.84 14.88 -5.74
N LYS A 297 -11.58 14.55 -6.81
CA LYS A 297 -12.86 13.82 -6.70
C LYS A 297 -12.66 12.46 -6.02
N THR A 298 -11.62 11.72 -6.40
CA THR A 298 -11.26 10.44 -5.76
C THR A 298 -10.99 10.61 -4.27
N ILE A 299 -10.25 11.64 -3.85
CA ILE A 299 -10.00 11.92 -2.43
C ILE A 299 -11.32 12.24 -1.73
N ILE A 300 -12.10 13.19 -2.24
CA ILE A 300 -13.33 13.68 -1.61
C ILE A 300 -14.35 12.54 -1.41
N ASP A 301 -14.54 11.71 -2.43
CA ASP A 301 -15.52 10.61 -2.39
C ASP A 301 -15.07 9.47 -1.45
N ARG A 302 -13.77 9.41 -1.11
CA ARG A 302 -13.19 8.38 -0.22
C ARG A 302 -13.14 8.77 1.25
N ILE A 303 -13.08 10.06 1.58
CA ILE A 303 -13.01 10.52 2.99
C ILE A 303 -14.07 9.85 3.89
N PRO A 304 -15.35 9.70 3.47
CA PRO A 304 -16.37 9.08 4.32
C PRO A 304 -16.07 7.63 4.71
N PHE A 305 -15.27 6.89 3.93
CA PHE A 305 -14.95 5.48 4.16
C PHE A 305 -13.74 5.25 5.08
N ILE A 306 -13.06 6.32 5.48
CA ILE A 306 -12.04 6.30 6.54
C ILE A 306 -12.79 6.29 7.87
N GLN A 307 -12.48 5.37 8.76
CA GLN A 307 -13.15 5.25 10.07
C GLN A 307 -12.34 5.91 11.18
N ASP A 308 -11.02 5.76 11.13
CA ASP A 308 -10.08 6.26 12.13
C ASP A 308 -10.10 7.81 12.24
N PRO A 309 -10.44 8.38 13.42
CA PRO A 309 -10.43 9.82 13.64
C PRO A 309 -9.06 10.46 13.41
N LEU A 310 -7.98 9.79 13.85
CA LEU A 310 -6.62 10.31 13.75
C LEU A 310 -6.20 10.50 12.28
N THR A 311 -6.48 9.52 11.43
CA THR A 311 -6.25 9.60 9.97
C THR A 311 -6.97 10.79 9.33
N ILE A 312 -8.19 11.12 9.77
CA ILE A 312 -8.92 12.31 9.26
C ILE A 312 -8.19 13.60 9.64
N VAL A 313 -7.68 13.70 10.87
CA VAL A 313 -6.94 14.89 11.32
C VAL A 313 -5.61 15.02 10.59
N TYR A 314 -4.88 13.92 10.37
CA TYR A 314 -3.66 13.93 9.55
C TYR A 314 -3.92 14.39 8.13
N LEU A 315 -4.95 13.83 7.48
CA LEU A 315 -5.32 14.23 6.12
C LEU A 315 -5.70 15.72 6.05
N ALA A 316 -6.38 16.25 7.06
CA ALA A 316 -6.70 17.67 7.13
C ALA A 316 -5.45 18.55 7.29
N ALA A 317 -4.50 18.13 8.12
CA ALA A 317 -3.24 18.82 8.31
C ALA A 317 -2.44 18.88 7.00
N ASP A 318 -2.32 17.76 6.30
CA ASP A 318 -1.58 17.67 5.04
C ASP A 318 -2.26 18.51 3.93
N ILE A 319 -3.59 18.46 3.81
CA ILE A 319 -4.34 19.29 2.84
C ILE A 319 -4.19 20.79 3.15
N HIS A 320 -4.16 21.19 4.42
CA HIS A 320 -3.99 22.61 4.78
C HIS A 320 -2.53 23.07 4.77
N GLY A 321 -1.56 22.16 4.89
CA GLY A 321 -0.13 22.44 4.88
C GLY A 321 0.50 22.44 3.49
N ASP A 322 0.22 21.39 2.70
CA ASP A 322 0.99 21.07 1.49
C ASP A 322 0.25 21.40 0.20
N VAL A 323 -1.09 21.51 0.23
CA VAL A 323 -1.88 21.86 -0.97
C VAL A 323 -2.00 23.38 -1.10
N GLY A 324 -1.72 23.90 -2.30
CA GLY A 324 -1.87 25.32 -2.63
C GLY A 324 -3.32 25.81 -2.54
N ALA A 325 -3.51 27.05 -2.07
CA ALA A 325 -4.84 27.57 -1.73
C ALA A 325 -5.73 27.95 -2.92
N GLU A 326 -5.12 28.24 -4.07
CA GLU A 326 -5.82 28.91 -5.17
C GLU A 326 -6.56 27.92 -6.09
N LEU A 327 -6.23 26.61 -6.03
CA LEU A 327 -6.76 25.58 -6.92
C LEU A 327 -6.81 24.19 -6.23
N ASP A 328 -7.44 24.10 -5.05
CA ASP A 328 -7.52 22.85 -4.26
C ASP A 328 -8.68 21.92 -4.68
N HIS A 329 -9.50 22.33 -5.66
CA HIS A 329 -10.69 21.61 -6.13
C HIS A 329 -11.63 21.15 -5.00
N GLY A 330 -11.80 21.97 -3.96
CA GLY A 330 -12.74 21.71 -2.88
C GLY A 330 -12.24 20.76 -1.81
N LEU A 331 -10.98 20.30 -1.87
CA LEU A 331 -10.38 19.40 -0.88
C LEU A 331 -10.47 19.95 0.55
N ARG A 332 -10.16 21.24 0.76
CA ARG A 332 -10.23 21.85 2.10
C ARG A 332 -11.65 21.93 2.64
N ASN A 333 -12.62 22.28 1.78
CA ASN A 333 -14.01 22.32 2.20
C ASN A 333 -14.52 20.92 2.56
N ALA A 334 -14.23 19.92 1.75
CA ALA A 334 -14.64 18.55 2.00
C ALA A 334 -14.04 17.98 3.29
N ILE A 335 -12.75 18.18 3.54
CA ILE A 335 -12.12 17.67 4.77
C ILE A 335 -12.58 18.42 6.02
N ILE A 336 -12.84 19.73 5.93
CA ILE A 336 -13.39 20.51 7.05
C ILE A 336 -14.83 20.11 7.38
N LEU A 337 -15.65 19.82 6.37
CA LEU A 337 -17.00 19.26 6.58
C LEU A 337 -16.94 17.93 7.34
N GLN A 338 -15.98 17.07 6.98
CA GLN A 338 -15.81 15.76 7.62
C GLN A 338 -15.24 15.88 9.03
N LEU A 339 -14.27 16.76 9.26
CA LEU A 339 -13.79 17.11 10.60
C LEU A 339 -14.91 17.63 11.49
N HIS A 340 -15.74 18.55 10.98
CA HIS A 340 -16.87 19.09 11.73
C HIS A 340 -17.87 17.99 12.11
N ALA A 341 -18.22 17.11 11.18
CA ALA A 341 -19.13 16.00 11.42
C ALA A 341 -18.62 15.02 12.49
N ARG A 342 -17.30 14.81 12.53
CA ARG A 342 -16.64 13.81 13.38
C ARG A 342 -15.98 14.39 14.64
N LEU A 343 -16.16 15.68 14.91
CA LEU A 343 -15.56 16.34 16.08
C LEU A 343 -15.82 15.60 17.40
N PRO A 344 -17.03 15.05 17.67
CA PRO A 344 -17.25 14.27 18.89
C PRO A 344 -16.38 13.01 18.99
N ALA A 345 -16.12 12.32 17.86
CA ALA A 345 -15.26 11.15 17.83
C ALA A 345 -13.78 11.53 17.98
N ILE A 346 -13.36 12.62 17.33
CA ILE A 346 -12.00 13.18 17.47
C ILE A 346 -11.71 13.57 18.92
N MET A 347 -12.67 14.15 19.63
CA MET A 347 -12.51 14.52 21.04
C MET A 347 -12.43 13.31 22.00
N GLN A 348 -12.90 12.14 21.57
CA GLN A 348 -12.86 10.92 22.38
C GLN A 348 -11.58 10.10 22.17
N ASP A 349 -10.85 10.38 21.10
CA ASP A 349 -9.59 9.74 20.74
C ASP A 349 -8.42 10.64 21.17
N GLU A 350 -7.59 10.17 22.11
CA GLU A 350 -6.52 10.99 22.72
C GLU A 350 -5.50 11.45 21.68
N ASP A 351 -5.05 10.54 20.81
CA ASP A 351 -4.04 10.85 19.79
C ASP A 351 -4.60 11.83 18.73
N ALA A 352 -5.84 11.64 18.30
CA ALA A 352 -6.50 12.52 17.34
C ALA A 352 -6.75 13.91 17.92
N TRP A 353 -7.18 13.98 19.19
CA TRP A 353 -7.42 15.24 19.88
C TRP A 353 -6.12 16.03 20.09
N ASP A 354 -5.06 15.38 20.56
CA ASP A 354 -3.78 16.02 20.81
C ASP A 354 -3.24 16.64 19.52
N TYR A 355 -3.18 15.85 18.43
CA TYR A 355 -2.72 16.35 17.14
C TYR A 355 -3.62 17.45 16.55
N TYR A 356 -4.95 17.31 16.68
CA TYR A 356 -5.91 18.33 16.25
C TYR A 356 -5.73 19.65 17.00
N SER A 357 -5.56 19.59 18.32
CA SER A 357 -5.47 20.77 19.21
C SER A 357 -4.18 21.57 19.01
N GLU A 358 -3.10 20.92 18.56
CA GLU A 358 -1.84 21.58 18.24
C GLU A 358 -1.82 22.19 16.83
N ASN A 359 -2.69 21.73 15.93
CA ASN A 359 -2.71 22.18 14.53
C ASN A 359 -3.51 23.49 14.33
N LYS A 360 -2.80 24.62 14.46
CA LYS A 360 -3.37 25.97 14.30
C LYS A 360 -4.04 26.21 12.94
N ALA A 361 -3.54 25.59 11.86
CA ALA A 361 -4.08 25.80 10.52
C ALA A 361 -5.46 25.16 10.38
N VAL A 362 -5.59 23.91 10.83
CA VAL A 362 -6.85 23.17 10.84
C VAL A 362 -7.86 23.82 11.79
N LEU A 363 -7.44 24.21 13.00
CA LEU A 363 -8.29 24.93 13.95
C LEU A 363 -8.84 26.24 13.36
N LYS A 364 -7.98 27.03 12.70
CA LYS A 364 -8.40 28.28 12.06
C LYS A 364 -9.39 28.01 10.92
N ALA A 365 -9.17 26.96 10.13
CA ALA A 365 -10.05 26.59 9.04
C ALA A 365 -11.42 26.15 9.54
N LEU A 366 -11.49 25.31 10.58
CA LEU A 366 -12.75 24.88 11.17
C LEU A 366 -13.50 26.06 11.82
N HIS A 367 -12.79 26.92 12.54
CA HIS A 367 -13.39 28.12 13.13
C HIS A 367 -13.98 29.05 12.07
N SER A 368 -13.25 29.26 10.96
CA SER A 368 -13.73 30.08 9.84
C SER A 368 -14.99 29.48 9.21
N TYR A 369 -15.04 28.15 9.06
CA TYR A 369 -16.23 27.43 8.58
C TYR A 369 -17.43 27.63 9.53
N GLN A 370 -17.23 27.47 10.84
CA GLN A 370 -18.28 27.66 11.86
C GLN A 370 -18.81 29.11 11.91
N CYS A 371 -17.93 30.11 11.80
CA CYS A 371 -18.34 31.52 11.71
C CYS A 371 -19.14 31.81 10.44
N GLY A 372 -18.76 31.22 9.30
CA GLY A 372 -19.52 31.34 8.05
C GLY A 372 -20.95 30.78 8.16
N MET A 373 -21.14 29.69 8.90
CA MET A 373 -22.49 29.17 9.21
C MET A 373 -23.32 30.12 10.08
N GLN A 374 -22.68 30.84 11.02
CA GLN A 374 -23.34 31.82 11.88
C GLN A 374 -23.79 33.07 11.11
N ASP A 375 -23.08 33.49 10.07
CA ASP A 375 -23.52 34.64 9.24
C ASP A 375 -24.69 34.30 8.31
N THR A 376 -24.82 33.05 7.86
CA THR A 376 -26.03 32.59 7.13
C THR A 376 -27.27 32.45 8.01
N THR A 377 -27.09 32.34 9.32
CA THR A 377 -28.19 32.20 10.31
C THR A 377 -28.50 33.51 11.06
N ARG A 378 -27.72 34.58 10.83
CA ARG A 378 -27.87 35.90 11.47
C ARG A 378 -28.83 36.89 10.79
N SER A 379 -29.65 36.45 9.83
CA SER A 379 -30.77 37.28 9.35
C SER A 379 -31.98 37.31 10.31
N SER A 380 -31.86 36.79 11.53
CA SER A 380 -32.95 36.85 12.50
C SER A 380 -32.46 36.76 13.94
N GLY A 381 -32.56 37.88 14.67
CA GLY A 381 -32.73 37.87 16.13
C GLY A 381 -31.57 38.41 16.96
N ILE A 382 -31.75 39.64 17.44
CA ILE A 382 -31.06 40.26 18.58
C ILE A 382 -31.34 39.44 19.85
N PHE A 383 -30.35 39.17 20.71
CA PHE A 383 -30.31 39.49 22.16
C PHE A 383 -29.02 38.96 22.84
N THR A 384 -28.60 39.73 23.84
CA THR A 384 -27.42 39.69 24.73
C THR A 384 -27.17 38.39 25.53
N PRO A 385 -25.94 38.18 26.06
CA PRO A 385 -25.57 36.96 26.78
C PRO A 385 -25.86 37.02 28.30
N PRO A 386 -26.08 35.89 29.00
CA PRO A 386 -25.99 35.84 30.45
C PRO A 386 -24.80 35.01 30.97
N ALA A 387 -23.99 35.70 31.77
CA ALA A 387 -23.36 35.35 33.06
C ALA A 387 -22.91 33.90 33.39
N SER A 388 -21.65 33.81 33.84
CA SER A 388 -21.06 32.74 34.66
C SER A 388 -21.57 32.76 36.12
N PRO A 389 -21.32 31.67 36.87
CA PRO A 389 -20.97 31.79 38.29
C PRO A 389 -19.72 31.00 38.70
N ASN A 390 -18.84 31.70 39.43
CA ASN A 390 -18.09 31.34 40.66
C ASN A 390 -17.27 30.04 40.76
N LYS A 391 -16.19 29.93 41.52
CA LYS A 391 -15.15 30.79 42.16
C LYS A 391 -14.34 29.75 42.96
N ASN A 392 -13.00 29.81 42.95
CA ASN A 392 -12.19 29.65 44.17
C ASN A 392 -10.70 29.98 43.92
N THR A 393 -10.35 31.18 44.39
CA THR A 393 -9.18 31.50 45.25
C THR A 393 -7.79 31.31 44.65
N CYS A 394 -7.09 32.39 44.28
CA CYS A 394 -6.22 33.27 45.10
C CYS A 394 -4.77 33.06 44.60
N SER A 395 -3.90 34.04 44.38
CA SER A 395 -3.92 35.47 44.70
C SER A 395 -2.73 36.18 43.99
N MET A 396 -2.87 37.49 43.83
CA MET A 396 -1.82 38.53 43.76
C MET A 396 -0.98 38.72 42.48
N ALA A 397 -1.43 39.75 41.76
CA ALA A 397 -0.84 40.69 40.80
C ALA A 397 0.54 41.30 41.17
N PRO A 398 1.05 42.36 40.51
CA PRO A 398 1.19 42.65 39.06
C PRO A 398 2.60 43.23 38.70
N ASP A 399 2.74 43.65 37.44
CA ASP A 399 3.31 44.95 37.02
C ASP A 399 4.70 45.06 36.34
N VAL A 400 4.62 45.64 35.12
CA VAL A 400 5.33 46.85 34.63
C VAL A 400 6.58 46.70 33.73
N ALA A 401 6.38 47.17 32.48
CA ALA A 401 7.26 48.00 31.60
C ALA A 401 8.67 47.50 31.26
N SER A 402 9.37 47.91 30.20
CA SER A 402 9.20 48.63 28.94
C SER A 402 10.61 48.65 28.29
N MET A 403 10.73 49.17 27.06
CA MET A 403 11.96 49.68 26.40
C MET A 403 12.72 48.77 25.41
N THR A 404 12.42 49.01 24.13
CA THR A 404 13.32 49.44 23.03
C THR A 404 14.68 48.74 22.81
N SER A 405 14.84 48.13 21.62
CA SER A 405 15.88 48.53 20.64
C SER A 405 15.68 47.87 19.27
N THR A 406 16.24 48.56 18.27
CA THR A 406 16.14 48.52 16.80
C THR A 406 16.69 47.26 16.10
N PRO A 407 16.45 47.10 14.79
CA PRO A 407 16.52 45.82 14.09
C PRO A 407 17.96 45.46 13.72
N THR A 408 18.31 44.19 13.92
CA THR A 408 19.50 43.60 13.30
C THR A 408 19.05 42.35 12.55
N THR A 409 19.10 42.41 11.23
CA THR A 409 19.01 41.26 10.34
C THR A 409 20.05 40.20 10.75
N PRO A 410 19.69 38.91 10.75
CA PRO A 410 20.60 37.97 10.15
C PRO A 410 19.87 36.98 9.24
N ALA A 411 20.36 36.94 7.99
CA ALA A 411 20.54 35.76 7.16
C ALA A 411 19.46 34.67 7.20
N LEU A 412 18.78 34.53 6.06
CA LEU A 412 18.12 33.29 5.62
C LEU A 412 19.00 32.08 5.97
N LYS A 413 18.54 31.25 6.90
CA LYS A 413 19.00 29.87 7.01
C LYS A 413 18.12 29.01 6.10
N ASN A 414 18.74 28.48 5.07
CA ASN A 414 18.26 27.39 4.23
C ASN A 414 17.49 26.34 5.05
N SER A 415 16.22 26.12 4.70
CA SER A 415 15.50 24.91 5.06
C SER A 415 16.18 23.73 4.37
N GLN A 416 16.99 22.99 5.11
CA GLN A 416 17.72 21.83 4.61
C GLN A 416 16.72 20.71 4.22
N LYS A 417 16.91 20.14 3.02
CA LYS A 417 16.38 18.80 2.66
C LYS A 417 16.55 17.84 3.84
N PRO A 418 15.57 16.96 4.15
CA PRO A 418 15.86 15.84 5.02
C PRO A 418 17.00 15.03 4.37
N PRO A 419 18.06 14.69 5.12
CA PRO A 419 19.22 14.04 4.53
C PRO A 419 18.83 12.65 4.02
N THR A 420 19.19 12.35 2.78
CA THR A 420 19.17 11.01 2.14
C THR A 420 20.15 10.02 2.78
N GLY A 421 20.54 10.25 4.04
CA GLY A 421 21.46 9.42 4.80
C GLY A 421 20.73 8.64 5.89
N PRO A 422 21.38 7.63 6.49
CA PRO A 422 20.79 6.87 7.58
C PRO A 422 20.55 7.78 8.78
N ASN A 423 19.37 7.67 9.40
CA ASN A 423 19.02 8.39 10.62
C ASN A 423 19.77 7.86 11.86
N VAL A 424 20.25 6.61 11.79
CA VAL A 424 21.21 6.03 12.72
C VAL A 424 22.59 6.04 12.06
N LEU A 425 23.56 6.79 12.59
CA LEU A 425 24.88 6.89 11.95
C LEU A 425 25.75 5.65 12.21
N GLU A 426 25.63 5.09 13.41
CA GLU A 426 26.31 3.87 13.85
C GLU A 426 25.36 2.99 14.66
N VAL A 427 25.40 1.68 14.42
CA VAL A 427 24.68 0.70 15.26
C VAL A 427 25.67 -0.26 15.89
N VAL A 428 25.53 -0.49 17.19
CA VAL A 428 26.35 -1.43 17.96
C VAL A 428 25.49 -2.65 18.29
N LEU A 429 25.73 -3.78 17.61
CA LEU A 429 25.10 -5.06 17.91
C LEU A 429 25.95 -5.81 18.93
N GLY A 430 25.50 -5.86 20.19
CA GLY A 430 26.34 -6.35 21.29
C GLY A 430 27.55 -5.45 21.48
N SER A 431 28.72 -5.86 20.98
CA SER A 431 29.95 -5.07 20.93
C SER A 431 30.48 -4.82 19.51
N LEU A 432 29.77 -5.29 18.48
CA LEU A 432 30.14 -5.07 17.09
C LEU A 432 29.59 -3.75 16.58
N LEU A 433 30.49 -2.86 16.15
CA LEU A 433 30.14 -1.61 15.48
C LEU A 433 29.87 -1.88 14.00
N ILE A 434 28.67 -1.51 13.54
CA ILE A 434 28.20 -1.72 12.17
C ILE A 434 27.69 -0.38 11.64
N LYS A 435 28.04 -0.06 10.39
CA LYS A 435 27.54 1.13 9.71
C LYS A 435 26.20 0.80 9.02
N PRO A 436 25.08 1.46 9.39
CA PRO A 436 23.81 1.33 8.69
C PRO A 436 23.89 1.80 7.24
N TRP A 437 23.06 1.20 6.38
CA TRP A 437 22.99 1.52 4.95
C TRP A 437 21.79 2.41 4.62
N TYR A 438 20.68 2.18 5.33
CA TYR A 438 19.39 2.83 5.06
C TYR A 438 18.80 3.38 6.37
N PRO A 439 17.86 4.34 6.28
CA PRO A 439 17.10 4.76 7.45
C PRO A 439 16.19 3.64 7.98
N SER A 440 15.98 3.64 9.29
CA SER A 440 15.05 2.76 10.01
C SER A 440 14.18 3.57 10.97
N PHE A 441 12.91 3.21 11.10
CA PHE A 441 11.88 4.02 11.74
C PHE A 441 11.72 3.65 13.23
N TYR A 442 12.80 3.76 14.01
CA TYR A 442 12.70 3.64 15.46
C TYR A 442 11.80 4.75 16.06
N PRO A 443 11.07 4.50 17.16
CA PRO A 443 10.19 5.50 17.75
C PRO A 443 10.96 6.77 18.14
N GLU A 444 10.49 7.93 17.69
CA GLU A 444 11.20 9.21 17.83
C GLU A 444 11.31 9.63 19.30
N GLU A 445 10.30 9.31 20.11
CA GLU A 445 10.28 9.57 21.54
C GLU A 445 11.38 8.79 22.29
N LEU A 446 11.77 7.61 21.80
CA LEU A 446 12.82 6.78 22.40
C LEU A 446 14.21 7.11 21.85
N VAL A 447 14.36 7.11 20.53
CA VAL A 447 15.68 7.18 19.86
C VAL A 447 15.99 8.60 19.35
N GLY A 448 14.97 9.40 19.07
CA GLY A 448 15.09 10.69 18.39
C GLY A 448 15.10 10.55 16.87
N ARG A 449 14.83 11.66 16.16
CA ARG A 449 14.84 11.73 14.68
C ARG A 449 16.16 11.32 14.04
N ARG A 450 17.27 11.56 14.74
CA ARG A 450 18.62 11.20 14.31
C ARG A 450 19.47 10.87 15.52
N VAL A 451 20.22 9.78 15.44
CA VAL A 451 21.07 9.30 16.53
C VAL A 451 22.47 8.99 16.00
N GLU A 452 23.49 9.42 16.73
CA GLU A 452 24.88 9.12 16.37
C GLU A 452 25.19 7.64 16.53
N ARG A 453 24.77 7.06 17.65
CA ARG A 453 25.02 5.65 17.97
C ARG A 453 23.82 5.01 18.63
N LEU A 454 23.33 3.93 18.04
CA LEU A 454 22.26 3.09 18.58
C LEU A 454 22.84 1.77 19.10
N TYR A 455 22.55 1.41 20.34
CA TYR A 455 22.97 0.13 20.91
C TYR A 455 21.83 -0.88 20.80
N VAL A 456 22.13 -2.09 20.32
CA VAL A 456 21.16 -3.16 20.07
C VAL A 456 21.63 -4.43 20.75
N CYS A 457 20.76 -5.03 21.55
CA CYS A 457 21.03 -6.27 22.25
C CYS A 457 21.13 -7.44 21.26
N GLN A 458 22.22 -8.20 21.33
CA GLN A 458 22.46 -9.33 20.43
C GLN A 458 21.51 -10.52 20.61
N TRP A 459 20.80 -10.58 21.74
CA TRP A 459 19.89 -11.68 22.09
C TRP A 459 18.43 -11.35 21.79
N CYS A 460 17.94 -10.21 22.28
CA CYS A 460 16.53 -9.81 22.17
C CYS A 460 16.25 -8.64 21.21
N PHE A 461 17.29 -8.10 20.57
CA PHE A 461 17.23 -6.93 19.68
C PHE A 461 16.69 -5.64 20.32
N LYS A 462 16.46 -5.61 21.64
CA LYS A 462 16.11 -4.39 22.37
C LYS A 462 17.19 -3.33 22.13
N TYR A 463 16.75 -2.12 21.85
CA TYR A 463 17.60 -1.00 21.48
C TYR A 463 17.59 0.12 22.52
N SER A 464 18.65 0.93 22.53
CA SER A 464 18.80 2.11 23.38
C SER A 464 19.77 3.10 22.73
N LYS A 465 19.51 4.40 22.86
CA LYS A 465 20.50 5.45 22.55
C LYS A 465 21.47 5.70 23.71
N GLU A 466 21.12 5.26 24.92
CA GLU A 466 21.89 5.47 26.14
C GLU A 466 22.74 4.24 26.46
N LEU A 467 24.06 4.45 26.59
CA LEU A 467 25.02 3.39 26.88
C LEU A 467 24.81 2.77 28.27
N VAL A 468 24.57 3.58 29.30
CA VAL A 468 24.44 3.09 30.69
C VAL A 468 23.22 2.17 30.82
N GLY A 469 22.07 2.59 30.29
CA GLY A 469 20.87 1.76 30.25
C GLY A 469 21.07 0.47 29.46
N PHE A 470 21.79 0.54 28.33
CA PHE A 470 22.12 -0.64 27.53
C PHE A 470 23.02 -1.64 28.27
N LEU A 471 24.07 -1.17 28.96
CA LEU A 471 24.96 -2.04 29.76
C LEU A 471 24.20 -2.70 30.92
N GLY A 472 23.27 -1.98 31.55
CA GLY A 472 22.34 -2.56 32.53
C GLY A 472 21.47 -3.66 31.92
N HIS A 473 20.93 -3.43 30.73
CA HIS A 473 20.14 -4.43 30.00
C HIS A 473 20.96 -5.68 29.66
N LEU A 474 22.20 -5.56 29.18
CA LEU A 474 23.01 -6.73 28.83
C LEU A 474 23.23 -7.69 30.02
N LYS A 475 23.34 -7.16 31.24
CA LYS A 475 23.48 -7.96 32.47
C LYS A 475 22.18 -8.65 32.88
N ALA A 476 21.03 -8.00 32.64
CA ALA A 476 19.71 -8.45 33.08
C ALA A 476 18.82 -9.01 31.95
N CYS A 477 19.36 -9.19 30.74
CA CYS A 477 18.56 -9.60 29.59
C CYS A 477 17.97 -11.00 29.81
N PRO A 478 16.66 -11.19 29.70
CA PRO A 478 16.02 -12.49 29.94
C PRO A 478 16.44 -13.55 28.92
N LEU A 479 16.89 -13.11 27.74
CA LEU A 479 17.36 -13.99 26.66
C LEU A 479 18.89 -14.20 26.67
N ARG A 480 19.60 -13.76 27.72
CA ARG A 480 21.06 -13.94 27.82
C ARG A 480 21.47 -15.39 27.97
N ASN A 481 20.72 -16.20 28.70
CA ASN A 481 21.10 -17.58 29.03
C ASN A 481 20.16 -18.61 28.40
N THR A 482 19.34 -18.21 27.43
CA THR A 482 18.37 -19.07 26.75
C THR A 482 18.57 -19.01 25.24
N PRO A 483 18.16 -20.06 24.50
CA PRO A 483 18.13 -19.99 23.04
C PRO A 483 17.24 -18.85 22.55
N PRO A 484 17.40 -18.40 21.29
CA PRO A 484 16.43 -17.50 20.67
C PRO A 484 15.01 -18.04 20.82
N PRO A 485 14.00 -17.16 20.94
CA PRO A 485 12.62 -17.61 21.09
C PRO A 485 12.18 -18.42 19.87
N GLY A 486 11.10 -19.18 20.03
CA GLY A 486 10.54 -20.01 18.97
C GLY A 486 11.04 -21.45 18.99
N ILE A 487 10.80 -22.15 17.88
CA ILE A 487 10.98 -23.60 17.76
C ILE A 487 12.21 -23.85 16.89
N ASN A 488 13.16 -24.66 17.36
CA ASN A 488 14.26 -25.13 16.52
C ASN A 488 13.71 -26.08 15.46
N VAL A 489 13.82 -25.71 14.19
CA VAL A 489 13.30 -26.49 13.05
C VAL A 489 14.40 -27.18 12.24
N TYR A 490 15.67 -26.82 12.46
CA TYR A 490 16.82 -27.37 11.74
C TYR A 490 18.07 -27.24 12.58
N THR A 491 18.88 -28.28 12.66
CA THR A 491 20.23 -28.19 13.25
C THR A 491 21.21 -29.09 12.52
N LYS A 492 22.25 -28.48 11.95
CA LYS A 492 23.34 -29.19 11.29
C LYS A 492 24.65 -28.44 11.49
N ASP A 493 25.68 -29.19 11.87
CA ASP A 493 27.04 -28.68 12.08
C ASP A 493 27.06 -27.44 13.01
N ASN A 494 27.49 -26.28 12.50
CA ASN A 494 27.61 -25.03 13.24
C ASN A 494 26.33 -24.18 13.25
N TYR A 495 25.24 -24.63 12.61
CA TYR A 495 24.07 -23.80 12.36
C TYR A 495 22.75 -24.43 12.81
N SER A 496 21.88 -23.59 13.37
CA SER A 496 20.49 -23.95 13.67
C SER A 496 19.53 -22.90 13.10
N LEU A 497 18.31 -23.32 12.74
CA LEU A 497 17.22 -22.40 12.38
C LEU A 497 16.13 -22.46 13.44
N TYR A 498 15.71 -21.30 13.91
CA TYR A 498 14.60 -21.15 14.84
C TYR A 498 13.44 -20.45 14.14
N GLU A 499 12.27 -21.06 14.15
CA GLU A 499 11.04 -20.45 13.67
C GLU A 499 10.34 -19.71 14.79
N ILE A 500 10.07 -18.43 14.55
CA ILE A 500 9.36 -17.53 15.43
C ILE A 500 8.07 -17.11 14.76
N ASP A 501 6.97 -17.25 15.48
CA ASP A 501 5.72 -16.61 15.13
C ASP A 501 5.74 -15.13 15.59
N GLY A 502 5.61 -14.21 14.64
CA GLY A 502 5.62 -12.78 14.92
C GLY A 502 4.42 -12.31 15.75
N GLU A 503 3.31 -13.05 15.75
CA GLU A 503 2.17 -12.78 16.64
C GLU A 503 2.51 -13.14 18.10
N LYS A 504 3.10 -14.33 18.32
CA LYS A 504 3.46 -14.82 19.66
C LYS A 504 4.65 -14.07 20.27
N ASN A 505 5.59 -13.61 19.44
CA ASN A 505 6.81 -12.93 19.88
C ASN A 505 6.91 -11.52 19.27
N LYS A 506 5.80 -10.75 19.35
CA LYS A 506 5.63 -9.45 18.69
C LYS A 506 6.79 -8.49 18.91
N LEU A 507 7.17 -8.23 20.17
CA LEU A 507 8.25 -7.30 20.49
C LEU A 507 9.61 -7.73 19.91
N TYR A 508 9.92 -9.03 19.94
CA TYR A 508 11.17 -9.55 19.36
C TYR A 508 11.19 -9.33 17.84
N ALA A 509 10.10 -9.70 17.17
CA ALA A 509 9.97 -9.59 15.71
C ALA A 509 9.97 -8.13 15.23
N GLN A 510 9.35 -7.21 15.99
CA GLN A 510 9.40 -5.77 15.73
C GLN A 510 10.82 -5.22 15.87
N ASN A 511 11.50 -5.53 16.99
CA ASN A 511 12.88 -5.11 17.22
C ASN A 511 13.84 -5.63 16.14
N LEU A 512 13.70 -6.92 15.76
CA LEU A 512 14.46 -7.53 14.67
C LEU A 512 14.16 -6.85 13.33
N SER A 513 12.91 -6.52 13.05
CA SER A 513 12.52 -5.85 11.80
C SER A 513 13.06 -4.42 11.71
N LEU A 514 13.04 -3.66 12.80
CA LEU A 514 13.66 -2.33 12.89
C LEU A 514 15.17 -2.41 12.68
N PHE A 515 15.83 -3.40 13.30
CA PHE A 515 17.26 -3.64 13.09
C PHE A 515 17.55 -4.03 11.63
N ALA A 516 16.73 -4.90 11.03
CA ALA A 516 16.89 -5.34 9.65
C ALA A 516 16.74 -4.19 8.65
N LYS A 517 15.81 -3.26 8.91
CA LYS A 517 15.55 -2.10 8.05
C LYS A 517 16.77 -1.19 7.89
N LEU A 518 17.71 -1.18 8.83
CA LEU A 518 19.00 -0.48 8.70
C LEU A 518 19.84 -0.99 7.52
N PHE A 519 19.57 -2.21 7.03
CA PHE A 519 20.34 -2.89 5.98
C PHE A 519 19.47 -3.35 4.79
N LEU A 520 18.16 -3.11 4.85
CA LEU A 520 17.20 -3.41 3.79
C LEU A 520 16.48 -2.12 3.37
N ASP A 521 16.65 -1.74 2.10
CA ASP A 521 16.03 -0.53 1.55
C ASP A 521 14.51 -0.68 1.43
N THR A 522 14.09 -1.80 0.82
CA THR A 522 12.71 -2.07 0.39
C THR A 522 11.86 -2.76 1.45
N LYS A 523 12.34 -2.95 2.69
CA LYS A 523 11.51 -3.52 3.76
C LYS A 523 10.48 -2.49 4.22
N SER A 524 9.20 -2.75 3.94
CA SER A 524 8.07 -1.88 4.27
C SER A 524 7.42 -2.20 5.61
N VAL A 525 7.42 -3.47 6.03
CA VAL A 525 6.75 -3.93 7.25
C VAL A 525 7.74 -4.14 8.38
N PHE A 526 7.58 -3.43 9.49
CA PHE A 526 8.41 -3.57 10.70
C PHE A 526 7.65 -3.49 12.02
N TYR A 527 6.40 -3.00 12.03
CA TYR A 527 5.53 -2.97 13.20
C TYR A 527 4.43 -4.03 13.17
N ASP A 528 3.77 -4.23 12.02
CA ASP A 528 2.79 -5.30 11.85
C ASP A 528 3.45 -6.63 11.49
N VAL A 529 3.97 -7.29 12.51
CA VAL A 529 4.70 -8.56 12.38
C VAL A 529 3.79 -9.78 12.53
N THR A 530 2.49 -9.58 12.78
CA THR A 530 1.55 -10.63 13.20
C THR A 530 1.28 -11.66 12.11
N THR A 531 1.32 -11.24 10.85
CA THR A 531 1.09 -12.05 9.65
C THR A 531 2.35 -12.79 9.18
N PHE A 532 3.48 -12.67 9.89
CA PHE A 532 4.77 -13.21 9.48
C PHE A 532 5.31 -14.28 10.43
N LEU A 533 5.91 -15.30 9.83
CA LEU A 533 6.89 -16.18 10.47
C LEU A 533 8.30 -15.65 10.21
N TYR A 534 9.19 -15.80 11.18
CA TYR A 534 10.59 -15.42 11.11
C TYR A 534 11.46 -16.64 11.34
N TYR A 535 12.40 -16.90 10.44
CA TYR A 535 13.35 -18.02 10.53
C TYR A 535 14.73 -17.47 10.84
N LEU A 536 15.12 -17.54 12.11
CA LEU A 536 16.39 -17.03 12.61
C LEU A 536 17.51 -18.04 12.36
N LEU A 537 18.59 -17.59 11.71
CA LEU A 537 19.81 -18.36 11.59
C LEU A 537 20.71 -18.11 12.79
N VAL A 538 21.00 -19.18 13.52
CA VAL A 538 21.85 -19.19 14.70
C VAL A 538 23.16 -19.89 14.36
N ALA A 539 24.29 -19.21 14.56
CA ALA A 539 25.63 -19.79 14.48
C ALA A 539 26.14 -20.11 15.89
N HIS A 540 26.55 -21.35 16.13
CA HIS A 540 27.08 -21.79 17.43
C HIS A 540 28.49 -21.23 17.68
N ASN A 541 29.29 -21.13 16.62
CA ASN A 541 30.61 -20.49 16.63
C ASN A 541 30.67 -19.43 15.52
N PRO A 542 30.14 -18.22 15.75
CA PRO A 542 30.16 -17.14 14.76
C PRO A 542 31.58 -16.59 14.56
N THR A 543 31.94 -16.26 13.33
CA THR A 543 33.19 -15.55 12.99
C THR A 543 32.85 -14.29 12.17
N PRO A 544 33.13 -13.06 12.63
CA PRO A 544 33.75 -12.74 13.92
C PRO A 544 32.86 -13.15 15.10
N SER A 545 33.48 -13.50 16.22
CA SER A 545 32.77 -13.59 17.49
C SER A 545 32.39 -12.19 17.97
N ILE A 546 31.36 -12.09 18.80
CA ILE A 546 31.05 -10.83 19.49
C ILE A 546 31.82 -10.86 20.81
N PRO A 547 32.75 -9.92 21.08
CA PRO A 547 33.43 -9.85 22.37
C PRO A 547 32.43 -9.67 23.54
N ASN A 548 32.76 -10.25 24.70
CA ASN A 548 31.98 -10.16 25.95
C ASN A 548 30.64 -10.90 25.97
N THR A 549 30.45 -11.90 25.10
CA THR A 549 29.31 -12.83 25.17
C THR A 549 29.47 -13.91 26.22
N SER A 550 30.70 -14.13 26.68
CA SER A 550 31.09 -15.11 27.68
C SER A 550 31.82 -14.36 28.80
N LEU A 551 31.07 -13.69 29.67
CA LEU A 551 31.62 -12.97 30.83
C LEU A 551 31.71 -13.83 32.09
N ASP A 552 31.44 -15.13 31.97
CA ASP A 552 31.56 -16.08 33.06
C ASP A 552 32.68 -17.07 32.70
N GLU A 553 33.93 -16.76 33.10
CA GLU A 553 35.06 -17.71 33.19
C GLU A 553 34.85 -18.72 34.33
N GLU A 554 33.64 -19.22 34.50
CA GLU A 554 33.39 -20.43 35.25
C GLU A 554 32.79 -21.42 34.28
N THR A 555 33.57 -22.46 33.99
CA THR A 555 33.15 -23.68 33.30
C THR A 555 31.67 -23.93 33.60
N PRO A 556 30.76 -23.81 32.61
CA PRO A 556 29.37 -24.15 32.88
C PRO A 556 29.35 -25.60 33.38
N PRO A 557 28.62 -25.91 34.47
CA PRO A 557 28.47 -27.29 34.90
C PRO A 557 28.05 -28.14 33.68
N SER A 558 28.79 -29.24 33.45
CA SER A 558 28.66 -30.11 32.27
C SER A 558 27.21 -30.24 31.82
N GLY A 559 26.85 -29.54 30.73
CA GLY A 559 25.51 -29.60 30.15
C GLY A 559 24.97 -28.31 29.53
N VAL A 560 25.44 -27.12 29.94
CA VAL A 560 24.94 -25.85 29.36
C VAL A 560 25.71 -25.53 28.06
N ARG A 561 25.05 -25.74 26.92
CA ARG A 561 25.60 -25.49 25.57
C ARG A 561 25.95 -24.00 25.42
N THR A 562 27.11 -23.72 24.81
CA THR A 562 27.51 -22.39 24.36
C THR A 562 26.36 -21.75 23.58
N GLN A 563 25.90 -20.57 24.02
CA GLN A 563 24.76 -19.92 23.42
C GLN A 563 25.12 -19.44 22.00
N GLY A 564 24.41 -19.93 20.99
CA GLY A 564 24.62 -19.49 19.61
C GLY A 564 24.14 -18.05 19.36
N GLN A 565 24.70 -17.42 18.34
CA GLN A 565 24.39 -16.04 17.94
C GLN A 565 23.44 -16.03 16.74
N VAL A 566 22.39 -15.19 16.78
CA VAL A 566 21.59 -14.89 15.59
C VAL A 566 22.45 -14.07 14.62
N VAL A 567 22.71 -14.63 13.44
CA VAL A 567 23.59 -14.03 12.41
C VAL A 567 22.84 -13.60 11.15
N GLY A 568 21.55 -13.90 11.07
CA GLY A 568 20.66 -13.51 9.99
C GLY A 568 19.27 -14.12 10.15
N PHE A 569 18.37 -13.78 9.25
CA PHE A 569 17.04 -14.36 9.19
C PHE A 569 16.42 -14.24 7.80
N PHE A 570 15.32 -14.96 7.59
CA PHE A 570 14.32 -14.54 6.61
C PHE A 570 12.93 -14.51 7.23
N SER A 571 12.03 -13.70 6.69
CA SER A 571 10.60 -13.69 7.03
C SER A 571 9.79 -14.34 5.92
N LYS A 572 8.63 -14.89 6.29
CA LYS A 572 7.67 -15.55 5.40
C LYS A 572 6.26 -15.20 5.85
N GLU A 573 5.40 -14.80 4.93
CA GLU A 573 3.98 -14.59 5.23
C GLU A 573 3.32 -15.91 5.61
N LYS A 574 2.47 -15.88 6.65
CA LYS A 574 1.64 -17.04 7.03
C LYS A 574 0.72 -17.43 5.88
N MET A 575 0.13 -16.44 5.20
CA MET A 575 -0.72 -16.59 4.01
C MET A 575 -0.18 -15.69 2.90
N SER A 576 0.39 -16.27 1.84
CA SER A 576 0.95 -15.51 0.72
C SER A 576 0.10 -15.69 -0.55
N TRP A 577 -0.55 -14.62 -1.00
CA TRP A 577 -1.41 -14.62 -2.19
C TRP A 577 -0.62 -14.90 -3.48
N ASP A 578 0.59 -14.35 -3.57
CA ASP A 578 1.51 -14.56 -4.70
C ASP A 578 2.35 -15.83 -4.57
N ASN A 579 2.04 -16.67 -3.57
CA ASN A 579 2.78 -17.86 -3.23
C ASN A 579 4.27 -17.62 -2.89
N ASN A 580 4.64 -16.46 -2.36
CA ASN A 580 6.01 -16.22 -1.92
C ASN A 580 6.39 -17.19 -0.80
N ASN A 581 7.60 -17.75 -0.87
CA ASN A 581 8.15 -18.58 0.20
C ASN A 581 9.11 -17.82 1.11
N LEU A 582 9.40 -16.56 0.74
CA LEU A 582 10.29 -15.66 1.45
C LEU A 582 9.90 -14.22 1.13
N ALA A 583 9.71 -13.40 2.17
CA ALA A 583 9.40 -11.97 2.05
C ALA A 583 10.68 -11.13 2.13
N CYS A 584 11.33 -11.11 3.30
CA CYS A 584 12.63 -10.45 3.49
C CYS A 584 13.71 -11.46 3.86
N ILE A 585 14.94 -11.25 3.42
CA ILE A 585 16.12 -12.02 3.82
C ILE A 585 17.27 -11.09 4.15
N LEU A 586 17.94 -11.35 5.27
CA LEU A 586 19.13 -10.61 5.67
C LEU A 586 20.11 -11.53 6.39
N VAL A 587 21.34 -11.57 5.89
CA VAL A 587 22.50 -11.96 6.70
C VAL A 587 23.11 -10.68 7.24
N PHE A 588 23.28 -10.59 8.56
CA PHE A 588 23.78 -9.36 9.17
C PHE A 588 25.20 -9.06 8.65
N PRO A 589 25.56 -7.78 8.44
CA PRO A 589 26.77 -7.41 7.73
C PRO A 589 28.07 -8.10 8.19
N PRO A 590 28.33 -8.31 9.50
CA PRO A 590 29.55 -8.97 9.97
C PRO A 590 29.74 -10.41 9.47
N TRP A 591 28.65 -11.12 9.16
CA TRP A 591 28.68 -12.54 8.77
C TRP A 591 28.33 -12.78 7.29
N GLN A 592 28.27 -11.72 6.49
CA GLN A 592 28.08 -11.87 5.04
C GLN A 592 29.26 -12.57 4.37
N LYS A 593 29.03 -13.11 3.17
CA LYS A 593 30.03 -13.82 2.34
C LYS A 593 30.57 -15.14 2.92
N GLN A 594 29.90 -15.72 3.92
CA GLN A 594 30.25 -17.02 4.52
C GLN A 594 29.32 -18.17 4.10
N GLY A 595 28.57 -18.01 3.01
CA GLY A 595 27.60 -19.01 2.54
C GLY A 595 26.25 -19.00 3.28
N LEU A 596 26.09 -18.20 4.33
CA LEU A 596 24.87 -18.16 5.17
C LEU A 596 23.59 -17.80 4.38
N GLY A 597 23.68 -16.94 3.37
CA GLY A 597 22.54 -16.62 2.52
C GLY A 597 22.07 -17.82 1.69
N GLN A 598 22.99 -18.68 1.26
CA GLN A 598 22.67 -19.92 0.53
C GLN A 598 21.98 -20.93 1.44
N LEU A 599 22.38 -20.98 2.72
CA LEU A 599 21.74 -21.81 3.75
C LEU A 599 20.28 -21.36 3.99
N LEU A 600 20.05 -20.05 4.15
CA LEU A 600 18.70 -19.48 4.33
C LEU A 600 17.79 -19.74 3.12
N MET A 601 18.29 -19.50 1.90
CA MET A 601 17.55 -19.80 0.67
C MET A 601 17.30 -21.31 0.51
N GLY A 602 18.30 -22.14 0.86
CA GLY A 602 18.16 -23.59 0.90
C GLY A 602 17.02 -24.03 1.81
N ALA A 603 16.94 -23.44 3.01
CA ALA A 603 15.89 -23.74 3.96
C ALA A 603 14.51 -23.29 3.49
N SER A 604 14.39 -22.10 2.87
CA SER A 604 13.08 -21.64 2.36
C SER A 604 12.52 -22.56 1.28
N TYR A 605 13.36 -23.05 0.36
CA TYR A 605 12.95 -24.03 -0.66
C TYR A 605 12.68 -25.43 -0.08
N GLU A 606 13.44 -25.86 0.93
CA GLU A 606 13.17 -27.10 1.65
C GLU A 606 11.81 -27.08 2.34
N MET A 607 11.44 -25.95 2.95
CA MET A 607 10.12 -25.75 3.55
C MET A 607 9.02 -25.77 2.50
N SER A 608 9.20 -25.06 1.38
CA SER A 608 8.30 -25.15 0.21
C SER A 608 8.07 -26.60 -0.22
N ARG A 609 9.13 -27.42 -0.25
CA ARG A 609 9.02 -28.84 -0.60
C ARG A 609 8.19 -29.64 0.40
N ARG A 610 8.35 -29.39 1.69
CA ARG A 610 7.59 -30.07 2.76
C ARG A 610 6.13 -29.65 2.83
N GLU A 611 5.87 -28.40 2.46
CA GLU A 611 4.51 -27.84 2.35
C GLU A 611 3.83 -28.22 1.02
N GLU A 612 4.54 -28.92 0.12
CA GLU A 612 4.10 -29.21 -1.25
C GLU A 612 3.66 -27.95 -2.01
N ARG A 613 4.25 -26.80 -1.65
CA ARG A 613 3.87 -25.48 -2.16
C ARG A 613 5.06 -24.83 -2.85
N LEU A 614 4.91 -24.60 -4.15
CA LEU A 614 5.89 -23.88 -4.95
C LEU A 614 5.90 -22.41 -4.53
N GLY A 615 7.08 -21.81 -4.57
CA GLY A 615 7.23 -20.40 -4.25
C GLY A 615 8.61 -19.88 -4.61
N GLY A 616 8.71 -18.56 -4.65
CA GLY A 616 9.96 -17.83 -4.81
C GLY A 616 10.04 -16.67 -3.82
N PRO A 617 11.13 -15.89 -3.88
CA PRO A 617 11.21 -14.66 -3.12
C PRO A 617 10.21 -13.62 -3.62
N GLU A 618 9.70 -12.83 -2.68
CA GLU A 618 8.94 -11.61 -2.96
C GLU A 618 9.77 -10.65 -3.83
N LYS A 619 9.09 -10.00 -4.77
CA LYS A 619 9.68 -9.06 -5.73
C LYS A 619 9.22 -7.63 -5.37
N PRO A 620 10.08 -6.61 -5.51
CA PRO A 620 11.40 -6.65 -6.11
C PRO A 620 12.53 -7.12 -5.17
N LEU A 621 13.46 -7.90 -5.71
CA LEU A 621 14.71 -8.26 -5.02
C LEU A 621 15.67 -7.07 -4.96
N SER A 622 16.36 -6.90 -3.83
CA SER A 622 17.51 -6.01 -3.73
C SER A 622 18.63 -6.45 -4.69
N ASP A 623 19.56 -5.55 -5.04
CA ASP A 623 20.69 -5.91 -5.92
C ASP A 623 21.51 -7.08 -5.38
N LEU A 624 21.79 -7.07 -4.07
CA LEU A 624 22.47 -8.18 -3.40
C LEU A 624 21.62 -9.45 -3.40
N GLY A 625 20.31 -9.31 -3.17
CA GLY A 625 19.35 -10.41 -3.22
C GLY A 625 19.31 -11.08 -4.60
N ARG A 626 19.24 -10.30 -5.68
CA ARG A 626 19.24 -10.78 -7.06
C ARG A 626 20.53 -11.56 -7.39
N ILE A 627 21.70 -11.03 -7.01
CA ILE A 627 22.98 -11.72 -7.19
C ILE A 627 22.99 -13.05 -6.41
N ALA A 628 22.51 -13.05 -5.16
CA ALA A 628 22.51 -14.22 -4.30
C ALA A 628 21.53 -15.31 -4.78
N TYR A 629 20.33 -14.95 -5.22
CA TYR A 629 19.34 -15.88 -5.77
C TYR A 629 19.80 -16.47 -7.11
N ASN A 630 20.33 -15.64 -8.02
CA ASN A 630 20.90 -16.13 -9.28
C ASN A 630 22.03 -17.14 -9.02
N HIS A 631 22.88 -16.88 -8.04
CA HIS A 631 23.92 -17.81 -7.62
C HIS A 631 23.34 -19.11 -7.04
N TYR A 632 22.35 -19.01 -6.15
CA TYR A 632 21.69 -20.17 -5.54
C TYR A 632 20.99 -21.05 -6.59
N TRP A 633 20.15 -20.47 -7.44
CA TRP A 633 19.43 -21.18 -8.48
C TRP A 633 20.37 -21.86 -9.46
N SER A 634 21.43 -21.15 -9.90
CA SER A 634 22.40 -21.73 -10.85
C SER A 634 23.08 -22.97 -10.27
N GLN A 635 23.50 -22.91 -9.01
CA GLN A 635 24.10 -24.07 -8.35
C GLN A 635 23.08 -25.20 -8.16
N THR A 636 21.89 -24.91 -7.64
CA THR A 636 20.85 -25.92 -7.40
C THR A 636 20.42 -26.63 -8.68
N ILE A 637 20.22 -25.88 -9.77
CA ILE A 637 19.89 -26.44 -11.08
C ILE A 637 21.05 -27.28 -11.62
N ALA A 638 22.30 -26.80 -11.53
CA ALA A 638 23.48 -27.55 -11.95
C ALA A 638 23.62 -28.89 -11.19
N ARG A 639 23.46 -28.88 -9.86
CA ARG A 639 23.49 -30.11 -9.04
C ARG A 639 22.42 -31.11 -9.48
N THR A 640 21.18 -30.66 -9.64
CA THR A 640 20.05 -31.51 -10.04
C THR A 640 20.24 -32.11 -11.44
N LEU A 641 20.79 -31.34 -12.38
CA LEU A 641 21.06 -31.82 -13.74
C LEU A 641 22.20 -32.84 -13.79
N LEU A 642 23.27 -32.60 -13.01
CA LEU A 642 24.47 -33.44 -13.00
C LEU A 642 24.33 -34.71 -12.15
N SER A 643 23.42 -34.73 -11.17
CA SER A 643 23.10 -35.93 -10.39
C SER A 643 22.29 -36.97 -11.18
N CYS A 644 21.67 -36.57 -12.29
CA CYS A 644 20.88 -37.47 -13.13
C CYS A 644 21.75 -38.16 -14.20
N PRO A 645 21.51 -39.45 -14.50
CA PRO A 645 22.29 -40.20 -15.49
C PRO A 645 22.44 -39.47 -16.84
N SER A 646 23.62 -39.55 -17.46
CA SER A 646 23.96 -38.80 -18.68
C SER A 646 22.98 -38.99 -19.83
N LYS A 647 22.31 -40.16 -19.91
CA LYS A 647 21.32 -40.49 -20.96
C LYS A 647 19.91 -39.95 -20.71
N LYS A 648 19.59 -39.49 -19.48
CA LYS A 648 18.26 -38.95 -19.15
C LYS A 648 18.20 -37.45 -19.49
N THR A 649 17.32 -37.07 -20.42
CA THR A 649 16.93 -35.68 -20.65
C THR A 649 15.95 -35.24 -19.55
N LEU A 650 16.20 -34.09 -18.93
CA LEU A 650 15.29 -33.51 -17.93
C LEU A 650 14.52 -32.34 -18.55
N THR A 651 13.21 -32.31 -18.31
CA THR A 651 12.36 -31.17 -18.68
C THR A 651 12.40 -30.08 -17.60
N VAL A 652 11.96 -28.86 -17.95
CA VAL A 652 11.78 -27.77 -16.96
C VAL A 652 10.80 -28.18 -15.86
N GLN A 653 9.76 -28.94 -16.21
CA GLN A 653 8.78 -29.43 -15.25
C GLN A 653 9.39 -30.45 -14.26
N GLU A 654 10.23 -31.38 -14.73
CA GLU A 654 10.96 -32.29 -13.82
C GLU A 654 11.96 -31.53 -12.94
N LEU A 655 12.57 -30.44 -13.44
CA LEU A 655 13.45 -29.59 -12.62
C LEU A 655 12.65 -28.85 -11.54
N ARG A 656 11.47 -28.33 -11.87
CA ARG A 656 10.53 -27.74 -10.91
C ARG A 656 10.17 -28.73 -9.82
N GLU A 657 9.77 -29.94 -10.17
CA GLU A 657 9.40 -30.98 -9.20
C GLU A 657 10.54 -31.36 -8.25
N LYS A 658 11.78 -31.35 -8.76
CA LYS A 658 12.97 -31.68 -7.96
C LYS A 658 13.50 -30.53 -7.10
N THR A 659 13.31 -29.28 -7.54
CA THR A 659 13.94 -28.11 -6.91
C THR A 659 12.96 -27.18 -6.22
N TYR A 660 11.67 -27.29 -6.52
CA TYR A 660 10.60 -26.38 -6.11
C TYR A 660 10.78 -24.92 -6.58
N ILE A 661 11.73 -24.69 -7.50
CA ILE A 661 11.91 -23.40 -8.17
C ILE A 661 10.85 -23.28 -9.27
N VAL A 662 10.23 -22.11 -9.39
CA VAL A 662 9.21 -21.84 -10.42
C VAL A 662 9.82 -21.89 -11.83
N PRO A 663 9.07 -22.35 -12.84
CA PRO A 663 9.59 -22.51 -14.21
C PRO A 663 10.26 -21.27 -14.79
N GLU A 664 9.72 -20.09 -14.49
CA GLU A 664 10.21 -18.80 -14.98
C GLU A 664 11.65 -18.54 -14.51
N ASP A 665 11.91 -18.77 -13.23
CA ASP A 665 13.23 -18.59 -12.62
C ASP A 665 14.21 -19.70 -13.10
N ILE A 666 13.72 -20.92 -13.34
CA ILE A 666 14.53 -21.99 -13.96
C ILE A 666 14.98 -21.59 -15.36
N ILE A 667 14.06 -21.12 -16.21
CA ILE A 667 14.35 -20.73 -17.60
C ILE A 667 15.34 -19.56 -17.62
N ALA A 668 15.07 -18.50 -16.84
CA ALA A 668 15.95 -17.34 -16.75
C ALA A 668 17.35 -17.73 -16.27
N THR A 669 17.45 -18.64 -15.30
CA THR A 669 18.73 -19.14 -14.80
C THR A 669 19.48 -19.95 -15.85
N LEU A 670 18.82 -20.86 -16.56
CA LEU A 670 19.44 -21.66 -17.63
C LEU A 670 19.94 -20.79 -18.79
N GLN A 671 19.19 -19.73 -19.13
CA GLN A 671 19.61 -18.73 -20.12
C GLN A 671 20.84 -17.95 -19.64
N MET A 672 20.84 -17.47 -18.40
CA MET A 672 21.96 -16.75 -17.79
C MET A 672 23.23 -17.61 -17.71
N MET A 673 23.10 -18.92 -17.47
CA MET A 673 24.22 -19.86 -17.45
C MET A 673 24.79 -20.18 -18.85
N ASP A 674 24.11 -19.78 -19.93
CA ASP A 674 24.44 -20.10 -21.34
C ASP A 674 24.58 -21.61 -21.61
N VAL A 675 23.69 -22.41 -21.02
CA VAL A 675 23.71 -23.89 -21.13
C VAL A 675 22.64 -24.47 -22.07
N LEU A 676 21.90 -23.61 -22.76
CA LEU A 676 20.84 -23.99 -23.68
C LEU A 676 21.35 -24.07 -25.13
N GLU A 677 20.81 -25.00 -25.93
CA GLU A 677 21.09 -25.15 -27.36
C GLU A 677 19.81 -25.24 -28.18
N GLN A 678 19.79 -24.54 -29.32
CA GLN A 678 18.64 -24.53 -30.24
C GLN A 678 18.62 -25.79 -31.11
N LYS A 679 17.49 -26.50 -31.17
CA LYS A 679 17.37 -27.73 -31.97
C LYS A 679 16.89 -27.40 -33.39
N LYS A 680 17.67 -27.77 -34.42
CA LYS A 680 17.40 -27.35 -35.81
C LYS A 680 16.23 -28.05 -36.54
N LYS A 681 15.58 -29.10 -35.99
CA LYS A 681 14.38 -29.73 -36.60
C LYS A 681 13.49 -30.44 -35.58
N GLY A 682 12.20 -30.09 -35.54
CA GLY A 682 11.07 -30.94 -35.13
C GLY A 682 10.95 -31.35 -33.66
N GLY A 683 11.57 -30.63 -32.72
CA GLY A 683 11.43 -30.87 -31.27
C GLY A 683 11.46 -29.56 -30.47
N ALA A 684 11.50 -29.64 -29.13
CA ALA A 684 11.54 -28.47 -28.24
C ALA A 684 12.57 -27.41 -28.67
N ASP A 685 12.18 -26.13 -28.63
CA ASP A 685 12.96 -25.00 -29.15
C ASP A 685 14.37 -24.91 -28.55
N ALA A 686 14.54 -25.28 -27.28
CA ALA A 686 15.84 -25.33 -26.61
C ALA A 686 16.05 -26.64 -25.83
N VAL A 687 17.28 -27.16 -25.84
CA VAL A 687 17.72 -28.35 -25.10
C VAL A 687 18.85 -27.97 -24.15
N ILE A 688 18.80 -28.51 -22.92
CA ILE A 688 19.86 -28.31 -21.92
C ILE A 688 21.09 -29.15 -22.31
N ASN A 689 22.23 -28.49 -22.57
CA ASN A 689 23.49 -29.17 -22.83
C ASN A 689 24.21 -29.51 -21.51
N LYS A 690 24.13 -30.78 -21.08
CA LYS A 690 24.79 -31.26 -19.85
C LYS A 690 26.31 -31.09 -19.84
N ALA A 691 26.99 -31.08 -20.98
CA ALA A 691 28.43 -30.82 -21.05
C ALA A 691 28.74 -29.35 -20.75
N LYS A 692 27.95 -28.41 -21.28
CA LYS A 692 28.02 -26.99 -20.91
C LYS A 692 27.71 -26.78 -19.42
N VAL A 693 26.72 -27.47 -18.87
CA VAL A 693 26.42 -27.42 -17.42
C VAL A 693 27.60 -27.90 -16.59
N ARG A 694 28.27 -29.00 -16.98
CA ARG A 694 29.47 -29.49 -16.30
C ARG A 694 30.62 -28.49 -16.38
N ALA A 695 30.90 -27.96 -17.57
CA ALA A 695 31.94 -26.93 -17.75
C ALA A 695 31.64 -25.66 -16.93
N TRP A 696 30.37 -25.25 -16.86
CA TRP A 696 29.93 -24.15 -16.02
C TRP A 696 30.15 -24.44 -14.54
N ALA A 697 29.78 -25.64 -14.07
CA ALA A 697 29.96 -26.07 -12.69
C ALA A 697 31.44 -26.12 -12.29
N ASP A 698 32.31 -26.66 -13.16
CA ASP A 698 33.76 -26.73 -12.95
C ASP A 698 34.37 -25.32 -12.87
N LYS A 699 33.96 -24.43 -13.80
CA LYS A 699 34.41 -23.02 -13.83
C LYS A 699 34.04 -22.26 -12.54
N HIS A 700 32.85 -22.52 -11.99
CA HIS A 700 32.35 -21.86 -10.78
C HIS A 700 32.63 -22.64 -9.49
N LYS A 701 33.39 -23.75 -9.58
CA LYS A 701 33.76 -24.62 -8.44
C LYS A 701 32.55 -25.08 -7.63
N VAL A 702 31.46 -25.44 -8.32
CA VAL A 702 30.24 -25.90 -7.66
C VAL A 702 30.46 -27.29 -7.07
N ASP A 703 30.25 -27.42 -5.77
CA ASP A 703 30.17 -28.74 -5.15
C ASP A 703 28.86 -29.42 -5.57
N VAL A 704 29.00 -30.44 -6.42
CA VAL A 704 27.86 -31.20 -6.97
C VAL A 704 27.26 -32.16 -5.94
N LYS A 705 28.00 -32.50 -4.87
CA LYS A 705 27.58 -33.45 -3.85
C LYS A 705 26.98 -32.78 -2.61
N SER A 706 27.44 -31.57 -2.29
CA SER A 706 26.97 -30.84 -1.10
C SER A 706 25.85 -29.86 -1.43
N CYS A 707 24.69 -30.08 -0.82
CA CYS A 707 23.60 -29.11 -0.80
C CYS A 707 23.77 -28.12 0.36
N PRO A 708 23.29 -26.87 0.24
CA PRO A 708 23.39 -25.88 1.32
C PRO A 708 22.71 -26.32 2.62
N VAL A 709 21.66 -27.14 2.50
CA VAL A 709 20.91 -27.71 3.63
C VAL A 709 20.84 -29.22 3.51
N ASP A 710 20.86 -29.89 4.66
CA ASP A 710 20.60 -31.33 4.80
C ASP A 710 19.10 -31.55 5.12
N PRO A 711 18.30 -32.13 4.20
CA PRO A 711 16.89 -32.38 4.46
C PRO A 711 16.63 -33.21 5.72
N ASP A 712 17.51 -34.16 6.04
CA ASP A 712 17.30 -35.06 7.18
C ASP A 712 17.60 -34.37 8.53
N ALA A 713 18.22 -33.19 8.51
CA ALA A 713 18.51 -32.39 9.69
C ALA A 713 17.38 -31.44 10.11
N PHE A 714 16.27 -31.42 9.37
CA PHE A 714 15.05 -30.71 9.77
C PHE A 714 14.22 -31.56 10.73
N ILE A 715 13.77 -30.94 11.82
CA ILE A 715 13.04 -31.61 12.89
C ILE A 715 11.58 -31.76 12.47
N ALA A 716 11.02 -32.97 12.56
CA ALA A 716 9.62 -33.22 12.25
C ALA A 716 8.70 -32.52 13.27
N ARG A 717 7.67 -31.80 12.79
CA ARG A 717 6.63 -31.26 13.65
C ARG A 717 5.70 -32.39 14.09
N GLU A 718 5.52 -32.57 15.40
CA GLU A 718 4.38 -33.34 15.90
C GLU A 718 3.10 -32.58 15.51
N VAL A 719 2.31 -33.15 14.61
CA VAL A 719 0.99 -32.63 14.27
C VAL A 719 0.06 -32.99 15.43
N SER A 720 -0.22 -32.03 16.31
CA SER A 720 -1.33 -32.13 17.26
C SER A 720 -2.65 -32.16 16.49
N ARG A 721 -3.12 -33.38 16.20
CA ARG A 721 -4.48 -33.63 15.72
C ARG A 721 -5.49 -33.22 16.79
N GLY A 722 -6.34 -32.25 16.43
CA GLY A 722 -7.74 -32.07 16.83
C GLY A 722 -8.14 -32.31 18.29
N GLY A 723 -8.44 -31.23 19.00
CA GLY A 723 -9.40 -31.22 20.11
C GLY A 723 -10.52 -30.24 19.77
N SER A 724 -11.71 -30.77 19.52
CA SER A 724 -12.99 -30.05 19.47
C SER A 724 -13.38 -29.56 20.86
N GLU A 725 -13.77 -28.28 20.99
CA GLU A 725 -14.60 -27.78 22.08
C GLU A 725 -15.66 -26.86 21.44
N GLU A 726 -16.76 -27.44 20.95
CA GLU A 726 -18.08 -27.25 21.57
C GLU A 726 -18.10 -27.52 23.08
N SER A 727 -18.25 -26.44 23.86
CA SER A 727 -19.15 -26.28 25.01
C SER A 727 -19.30 -24.80 25.32
#